data_AF-A0A2A9EYI2-F1
#
_entry.id   AF-A0A2A9EYI2-F1
#
_cell.length_a   1.000
_cell.length_b   1.000
_cell.length_c   1.000
_cell.angle_alpha   90.00
_cell.angle_beta   90.00
_cell.angle_gamma   90.00
#
_symmetry.space_group_name_H-M   'P 1'
#
loop_
_entity.id
_entity.type
_entity.pdbx_description
1 polymer ?
#
loop_
_entity_poly.entity_id
_entity_poly.type
_entity_poly.pdbx_seq_one_letter_code
_entity_poly.pdbx_strand_id
1 'polypeptide(L)'
;MASRQARSAAVLALGLIAASLSAPAVAVVDLAAQDTPSQQVTWDCTGSPCPWGPSTAGNAAVWSDGTTARYGYTTSVAVYLPAASALGRTITVTSGNASVYAGPADSPHRALAHLASGDAYTVSGLDAGDMLSLQNDGGSFTYTIEAAAPAPEPTPDPTPEPSVEPTPEPSDEPSVEPTPTTEPSVEPTVEPTPTVEPSAEPTPQPSDEPSAEPSVEPTPEPSVEPTPTTEPSAEPTSEPSTTPTVTPTSEPSTAPSADLSSQSVTWTCTGNSCPWGGQLSGNAGVWPDGVSTRYGYTTSVAIYLPAAAANGTTITVTSGSAGIYAGPVDSPHRSLAQLATGEGHAIDGLASDEVISIQNDGGPFTYTVAATVEPSPEPTPSPTPSTEPSPEPSTGPTPSPEPSTEPSAGAGTPSQAVTWTCAGASCPWGDQLSGNAVAWPESTGALSTRHGYTTSAAIYLPAEVANGDTVTVVSGSAALYAGTPTGSHRQVGQASAGESVTIDGLAAGEVLSVQNDGSAFAYVHTSGEPTEPTPEPTPTSEPTPDPTPTTPPDAVVMQSTLALWHCTAFAGCENDWAPWSGGAVSWPSWAAYPNNDRQGSNARTVESLDGETLYPYMGEWADGCEILVLEGDVLVIEWERGTDVWRSTYLSPGDSYTIDLQPGEDGAMIETPDTPTSFTVALSSCTPQPLP
;
A
#
# COMPACT_ATOMS: atom_id res chain seq x y z
N MET A 1 16.31 4.04 100.12
CA MET A 1 17.47 4.50 99.31
C MET A 1 17.15 4.14 97.87
N ALA A 2 17.24 5.01 96.85
CA ALA A 2 17.40 6.47 96.85
C ALA A 2 16.78 7.09 95.57
N SER A 3 16.30 8.34 95.72
CA SER A 3 16.15 9.46 94.77
C SER A 3 16.75 9.34 93.33
N ARG A 4 16.22 9.95 92.24
CA ARG A 4 15.37 11.16 92.05
C ARG A 4 14.46 11.12 90.78
N GLN A 5 13.54 12.10 90.74
CA GLN A 5 12.78 12.66 89.59
C GLN A 5 13.66 12.99 88.35
N ALA A 6 13.21 12.76 87.11
CA ALA A 6 12.50 13.68 86.17
C ALA A 6 13.36 14.86 85.62
N ARG A 7 13.22 15.36 84.37
CA ARG A 7 12.04 15.52 83.47
C ARG A 7 12.41 15.54 81.96
N SER A 8 11.37 15.53 81.10
CA SER A 8 11.29 16.11 79.74
C SER A 8 11.98 15.36 78.57
N ALA A 9 11.42 15.32 77.34
CA ALA A 9 10.06 15.69 76.89
C ALA A 9 9.59 14.88 75.65
N ALA A 10 8.27 14.82 75.49
CA ALA A 10 7.51 13.95 74.60
C ALA A 10 7.61 14.22 73.08
N VAL A 11 7.47 13.15 72.29
CA VAL A 11 6.96 13.13 70.91
C VAL A 11 6.06 11.90 70.76
N LEU A 12 4.73 12.05 70.66
CA LEU A 12 3.80 10.94 70.42
C LEU A 12 2.37 11.38 70.00
N ALA A 13 2.06 11.27 68.70
CA ALA A 13 0.72 11.18 68.06
C ALA A 13 0.96 11.09 66.53
N LEU A 14 0.78 10.00 65.77
CA LEU A 14 -0.04 8.77 65.83
C LEU A 14 -1.42 8.90 65.13
N GLY A 15 -1.46 8.39 63.90
CA GLY A 15 -2.62 8.32 62.99
C GLY A 15 -2.15 8.51 61.52
N LEU A 16 -2.57 7.74 60.51
CA LEU A 16 -3.55 6.65 60.44
C LEU A 16 -2.97 5.36 59.79
N ILE A 17 -3.58 4.24 60.18
CA ILE A 17 -3.87 2.98 59.45
C ILE A 17 -3.19 2.75 58.07
N ALA A 18 -2.54 1.60 57.92
CA ALA A 18 -1.95 1.13 56.67
C ALA A 18 -2.89 0.23 55.83
N ALA A 19 -2.65 0.20 54.52
CA ALA A 19 -2.95 -0.92 53.62
C ALA A 19 -1.67 -1.26 52.84
N SER A 20 -1.48 -2.53 52.49
CA SER A 20 -0.18 -3.08 52.10
C SER A 20 0.01 -3.26 50.59
N LEU A 21 1.22 -2.96 50.10
CA LEU A 21 1.87 -3.70 49.01
C LEU A 21 3.38 -3.56 49.18
N SER A 22 4.12 -4.67 49.03
CA SER A 22 5.57 -4.73 49.23
C SER A 22 6.29 -5.14 47.95
N ALA A 23 7.20 -4.29 47.48
CA ALA A 23 8.24 -4.65 46.53
C ALA A 23 9.62 -4.48 47.20
N PRO A 24 10.58 -5.40 47.00
CA PRO A 24 11.95 -5.19 47.48
C PRO A 24 12.64 -4.09 46.67
N ALA A 25 13.48 -3.29 47.32
CA ALA A 25 14.27 -2.28 46.63
C ALA A 25 15.30 -2.95 45.70
N VAL A 26 15.26 -2.61 44.41
CA VAL A 26 16.37 -2.84 43.49
C VAL A 26 17.40 -1.73 43.71
N ALA A 27 18.69 -2.06 43.75
CA ALA A 27 19.74 -1.09 43.99
C ALA A 27 19.91 -0.15 42.79
N VAL A 28 20.02 1.15 43.06
CA VAL A 28 20.62 2.10 42.10
C VAL A 28 22.11 1.78 42.02
N VAL A 29 22.62 1.54 40.81
CA VAL A 29 24.03 1.29 40.54
C VAL A 29 24.61 2.55 39.91
N ASP A 30 25.65 3.12 40.51
CA ASP A 30 26.43 4.21 39.92
C ASP A 30 27.00 3.77 38.56
N LEU A 31 26.93 4.66 37.56
CA LEU A 31 27.55 4.47 36.25
C LEU A 31 29.07 4.50 36.43
N ALA A 32 29.68 3.31 36.51
CA ALA A 32 30.95 3.13 37.21
C ALA A 32 32.20 3.29 36.33
N ALA A 33 33.21 3.95 36.88
CA ALA A 33 34.58 3.92 36.39
C ALA A 33 35.24 2.55 36.69
N GLN A 34 34.84 1.51 35.95
CA GLN A 34 35.38 0.15 36.03
C GLN A 34 35.78 -0.36 34.65
N ASP A 35 36.89 -1.09 34.58
CA ASP A 35 37.40 -1.72 33.35
C ASP A 35 36.37 -2.70 32.77
N THR A 36 35.65 -2.24 31.75
CA THR A 36 34.57 -2.97 31.11
C THR A 36 35.08 -3.60 29.81
N PRO A 37 34.95 -4.92 29.61
CA PRO A 37 35.32 -5.56 28.36
C PRO A 37 34.30 -5.29 27.25
N SER A 38 34.77 -5.07 26.03
CA SER A 38 33.96 -5.11 24.82
C SER A 38 33.33 -6.49 24.62
N GLN A 39 32.10 -6.55 24.15
CA GLN A 39 31.44 -7.81 23.77
C GLN A 39 31.55 -8.04 22.25
N GLN A 40 31.48 -9.30 21.81
CA GLN A 40 31.34 -9.63 20.40
C GLN A 40 29.89 -9.38 19.97
N VAL A 41 29.70 -8.63 18.90
CA VAL A 41 28.41 -8.15 18.41
C VAL A 41 28.27 -8.46 16.92
N THR A 42 27.05 -8.74 16.47
CA THR A 42 26.69 -8.75 15.05
C THR A 42 25.91 -7.49 14.73
N TRP A 43 26.14 -6.92 13.56
CA TRP A 43 25.36 -5.82 12.98
C TRP A 43 24.61 -6.40 11.79
N ASP A 44 23.36 -6.78 12.01
CA ASP A 44 22.56 -7.52 11.03
C ASP A 44 21.71 -6.57 10.20
N CYS A 45 21.76 -6.70 8.87
CA CYS A 45 20.98 -5.88 7.96
C CYS A 45 19.48 -6.23 8.07
N THR A 46 18.65 -5.25 8.45
CA THR A 46 17.23 -5.39 8.79
C THR A 46 16.31 -4.39 8.07
N GLY A 47 16.85 -3.42 7.33
CA GLY A 47 16.06 -2.48 6.51
C GLY A 47 16.88 -1.85 5.38
N SER A 48 16.22 -1.50 4.27
CA SER A 48 16.89 -0.85 3.14
C SER A 48 16.95 0.68 3.35
N PRO A 49 18.06 1.37 3.03
CA PRO A 49 19.32 0.83 2.52
C PRO A 49 20.27 0.29 3.60
N CYS A 50 21.05 -0.73 3.26
CA CYS A 50 22.19 -1.23 4.04
C CYS A 50 23.53 -0.85 3.35
N PRO A 51 23.99 0.41 3.43
CA PRO A 51 25.09 0.92 2.59
C PRO A 51 26.50 0.39 2.92
N TRP A 52 26.67 -0.39 3.99
CA TRP A 52 27.91 -1.11 4.30
C TRP A 52 27.87 -2.60 3.91
N GLY A 53 26.79 -3.03 3.23
CA GLY A 53 26.60 -4.41 2.79
C GLY A 53 25.84 -5.29 3.81
N PRO A 54 25.87 -6.62 3.63
CA PRO A 54 25.18 -7.57 4.51
C PRO A 54 25.81 -7.65 5.90
N SER A 55 25.22 -8.46 6.79
CA SER A 55 25.58 -8.55 8.21
C SER A 55 27.09 -8.68 8.47
N THR A 56 27.60 -7.89 9.41
CA THR A 56 29.00 -7.93 9.86
C THR A 56 29.10 -8.32 11.34
N ALA A 57 30.31 -8.65 11.80
CA ALA A 57 30.58 -8.98 13.19
C ALA A 57 31.93 -8.39 13.65
N GLY A 58 31.99 -8.00 14.92
CA GLY A 58 33.12 -7.28 15.50
C GLY A 58 32.96 -7.19 17.02
N ASN A 59 33.72 -6.31 17.69
CA ASN A 59 33.63 -6.06 19.12
C ASN A 59 33.16 -4.63 19.39
N ALA A 60 32.32 -4.42 20.39
CA ALA A 60 31.85 -3.10 20.78
C ALA A 60 31.63 -2.94 22.29
N ALA A 61 31.59 -1.69 22.73
CA ALA A 61 31.03 -1.32 24.02
C ALA A 61 29.52 -1.60 24.05
N VAL A 62 29.02 -2.02 25.21
CA VAL A 62 27.60 -2.30 25.44
C VAL A 62 27.09 -1.38 26.55
N TRP A 63 25.93 -0.77 26.33
CA TRP A 63 25.37 0.25 27.21
C TRP A 63 24.04 -0.19 27.81
N SER A 64 23.85 0.06 29.11
CA SER A 64 22.59 -0.24 29.82
C SER A 64 21.42 0.63 29.39
N ASP A 65 21.71 1.83 28.89
CA ASP A 65 20.80 2.86 28.39
C ASP A 65 20.93 3.05 26.87
N GLY A 66 21.48 2.06 26.16
CA GLY A 66 21.68 2.10 24.71
C GLY A 66 20.57 1.42 23.89
N THR A 67 20.63 1.63 22.58
CA THR A 67 19.75 1.02 21.57
C THR A 67 20.50 0.00 20.71
N THR A 68 19.73 -0.84 20.00
CA THR A 68 20.23 -1.86 19.06
C THR A 68 20.02 -1.52 17.58
N ALA A 69 19.05 -0.65 17.25
CA ALA A 69 18.69 -0.35 15.86
C ALA A 69 19.35 0.94 15.37
N ARG A 70 19.86 0.92 14.13
CA ARG A 70 20.48 2.06 13.45
C ARG A 70 20.55 1.85 11.93
N TYR A 71 19.95 2.75 11.16
CA TYR A 71 20.15 2.95 9.71
C TYR A 71 20.25 1.66 8.89
N GLY A 72 19.16 0.87 8.90
CA GLY A 72 19.10 -0.40 8.20
C GLY A 72 19.76 -1.59 8.89
N TYR A 73 20.39 -1.41 10.05
CA TYR A 73 21.00 -2.49 10.84
C TYR A 73 20.42 -2.62 12.25
N THR A 74 20.35 -3.84 12.76
CA THR A 74 20.03 -4.17 14.16
C THR A 74 21.17 -4.96 14.79
N THR A 75 21.58 -4.62 16.01
CA THR A 75 22.68 -5.28 16.70
C THR A 75 22.20 -6.31 17.74
N SER A 76 22.99 -7.37 17.92
CA SER A 76 22.68 -8.46 18.87
C SER A 76 22.67 -8.04 20.34
N VAL A 77 23.32 -6.91 20.68
CA VAL A 77 23.30 -6.24 21.99
C VAL A 77 23.34 -4.72 21.80
N ALA A 78 22.95 -3.94 22.82
CA ALA A 78 22.82 -2.48 22.71
C ALA A 78 24.18 -1.75 22.69
N VAL A 79 24.62 -1.29 21.51
CA VAL A 79 25.95 -0.64 21.29
C VAL A 79 25.90 0.85 20.96
N TYR A 80 24.69 1.41 20.86
CA TYR A 80 24.47 2.81 20.51
C TYR A 80 23.95 3.60 21.73
N LEU A 81 24.71 4.59 22.19
CA LEU A 81 24.38 5.44 23.34
C LEU A 81 23.83 6.80 22.85
N PRO A 82 22.59 7.20 23.19
CA PRO A 82 22.04 8.49 22.75
C PRO A 82 22.89 9.69 23.19
N ALA A 83 22.95 10.75 22.37
CA ALA A 83 23.78 11.93 22.63
C ALA A 83 23.53 12.56 24.02
N ALA A 84 22.28 12.59 24.49
CA ALA A 84 21.93 13.09 25.82
C ALA A 84 22.57 12.27 26.97
N SER A 85 22.79 10.97 26.78
CA SER A 85 23.57 10.15 27.71
C SER A 85 25.08 10.27 27.48
N ALA A 86 25.53 10.43 26.23
CA ALA A 86 26.95 10.40 25.88
C ALA A 86 27.70 11.71 26.14
N LEU A 87 27.07 12.87 25.95
CA LEU A 87 27.71 14.19 26.00
C LEU A 87 28.39 14.49 27.34
N GLY A 88 29.59 15.05 27.27
CA GLY A 88 30.43 15.40 28.42
C GLY A 88 31.08 14.22 29.14
N ARG A 89 30.68 12.96 28.86
CA ARG A 89 31.37 11.78 29.40
C ARG A 89 32.76 11.63 28.77
N THR A 90 33.72 11.09 29.53
CA THR A 90 35.05 10.73 29.02
C THR A 90 35.17 9.23 28.88
N ILE A 91 35.46 8.77 27.66
CA ILE A 91 35.73 7.38 27.31
C ILE A 91 37.24 7.17 27.35
N THR A 92 37.73 6.18 28.09
CA THR A 92 39.17 5.80 28.08
C THR A 92 39.30 4.36 27.64
N VAL A 93 40.16 4.07 26.66
CA VAL A 93 40.50 2.68 26.28
C VAL A 93 41.67 2.23 27.14
N THR A 94 41.47 1.21 27.98
CA THR A 94 42.47 0.77 28.96
C THR A 94 43.27 -0.45 28.51
N SER A 95 42.79 -1.17 27.50
CA SER A 95 43.52 -2.24 26.80
C SER A 95 42.99 -2.43 25.38
N GLY A 96 43.86 -2.85 24.46
CA GLY A 96 43.53 -3.01 23.04
C GLY A 96 43.49 -1.68 22.28
N ASN A 97 42.58 -1.56 21.33
CA ASN A 97 42.23 -0.33 20.63
C ASN A 97 40.73 -0.32 20.26
N ALA A 98 40.17 0.85 20.05
CA ALA A 98 38.77 1.02 19.62
C ALA A 98 38.58 2.37 18.90
N SER A 99 37.49 2.48 18.14
CA SER A 99 37.14 3.68 17.39
C SER A 99 35.80 4.23 17.87
N VAL A 100 35.76 5.53 18.19
CA VAL A 100 34.54 6.26 18.57
C VAL A 100 33.85 6.74 17.29
N TYR A 101 32.55 6.47 17.16
CA TYR A 101 31.71 6.91 16.05
C TYR A 101 30.47 7.63 16.57
N ALA A 102 29.99 8.66 15.88
CA ALA A 102 28.66 9.22 16.14
C ALA A 102 27.97 9.78 14.90
N GLY A 103 26.64 9.77 14.89
CA GLY A 103 25.79 10.28 13.82
C GLY A 103 24.31 10.07 14.16
N PRO A 104 23.38 10.58 13.34
CA PRO A 104 21.97 10.30 13.50
C PRO A 104 21.68 8.80 13.39
N ALA A 105 20.63 8.35 14.09
CA ALA A 105 20.25 6.94 14.13
C ALA A 105 19.89 6.34 12.76
N ASP A 106 19.54 7.19 11.80
CA ASP A 106 19.16 6.93 10.42
C ASP A 106 20.25 7.41 9.43
N SER A 107 21.53 7.45 9.82
CA SER A 107 22.61 7.93 8.95
C SER A 107 24.00 7.31 9.17
N PRO A 108 24.95 7.55 8.24
CA PRO A 108 26.37 7.31 8.43
C PRO A 108 26.92 8.03 9.67
N HIS A 109 27.44 7.27 10.64
CA HIS A 109 28.18 7.85 11.75
C HIS A 109 29.59 8.27 11.28
N ARG A 110 29.99 9.49 11.62
CA ARG A 110 31.35 9.99 11.45
C ARG A 110 32.26 9.35 12.51
N ALA A 111 33.49 9.00 12.14
CA ALA A 111 34.52 8.64 13.11
C ALA A 111 34.93 9.91 13.88
N LEU A 112 34.86 9.87 15.21
CA LEU A 112 35.24 10.97 16.09
C LEU A 112 36.68 10.84 16.61
N ALA A 113 37.10 9.62 16.94
CA ALA A 113 38.44 9.32 17.44
C ALA A 113 38.82 7.86 17.20
N HIS A 114 40.12 7.60 17.08
CA HIS A 114 40.70 6.27 17.20
C HIS A 114 41.60 6.26 18.45
N LEU A 115 41.39 5.29 19.34
CA LEU A 115 41.97 5.24 20.68
C LEU A 115 42.74 3.93 20.86
N ALA A 116 43.98 4.01 21.35
CA ALA A 116 44.75 2.88 21.83
C ALA A 116 44.70 2.78 23.37
N SER A 117 45.23 1.68 23.90
CA SER A 117 45.45 1.46 25.34
C SER A 117 46.18 2.64 26.01
N GLY A 118 45.46 3.43 26.80
CA GLY A 118 45.92 4.62 27.51
C GLY A 118 45.34 5.94 26.97
N ASP A 119 44.68 5.93 25.81
CA ASP A 119 44.08 7.13 25.22
C ASP A 119 42.64 7.36 25.74
N ALA A 120 42.27 8.64 25.85
CA ALA A 120 40.95 9.08 26.31
C ALA A 120 40.33 10.12 25.37
N TYR A 121 39.00 10.11 25.29
CA TYR A 121 38.19 11.03 24.48
C TYR A 121 36.99 11.55 25.27
N THR A 122 36.88 12.87 25.45
CA THR A 122 35.72 13.52 26.05
C THR A 122 34.69 13.85 24.97
N VAL A 123 33.50 13.27 25.09
CA VAL A 123 32.43 13.37 24.09
C VAL A 123 31.87 14.79 24.05
N SER A 124 31.96 15.42 22.89
CA SER A 124 31.51 16.79 22.64
C SER A 124 31.13 16.97 21.16
N GLY A 125 30.30 17.96 20.84
CA GLY A 125 29.86 18.20 19.46
C GLY A 125 28.99 17.08 18.88
N LEU A 126 28.05 16.58 19.69
CA LEU A 126 26.95 15.71 19.24
C LEU A 126 25.67 16.55 19.17
N ASP A 127 24.89 16.35 18.10
CA ASP A 127 23.62 17.04 17.89
C ASP A 127 22.44 16.28 18.54
N ALA A 128 21.28 16.91 18.62
CA ALA A 128 20.08 16.26 19.13
C ALA A 128 19.61 15.17 18.15
N GLY A 129 19.72 13.89 18.56
CA GLY A 129 19.46 12.73 17.71
C GLY A 129 20.71 11.93 17.32
N ASP A 130 21.92 12.46 17.56
CA ASP A 130 23.15 11.67 17.42
C ASP A 130 23.14 10.47 18.39
N MET A 131 23.69 9.34 17.95
CA MET A 131 24.04 8.20 18.80
C MET A 131 25.53 7.90 18.72
N LEU A 132 26.17 7.67 19.87
CA LEU A 132 27.59 7.32 19.97
C LEU A 132 27.79 5.80 20.03
N SER A 133 28.85 5.30 19.39
CA SER A 133 29.31 3.92 19.54
C SER A 133 30.83 3.85 19.67
N LEU A 134 31.32 2.77 20.27
CA LEU A 134 32.75 2.47 20.46
C LEU A 134 32.99 1.03 19.96
N GLN A 135 33.70 0.88 18.84
CA GLN A 135 33.71 -0.35 18.03
C GLN A 135 35.14 -0.75 17.58
N ASN A 136 35.36 -2.04 17.31
CA ASN A 136 36.57 -2.61 16.74
C ASN A 136 36.26 -3.90 15.95
N ASP A 137 36.52 -3.88 14.64
CA ASP A 137 36.12 -4.95 13.70
C ASP A 137 36.96 -6.24 13.78
N GLY A 138 37.93 -6.33 14.70
CA GLY A 138 38.78 -7.54 14.83
C GLY A 138 39.46 -7.78 16.18
N GLY A 139 39.48 -6.81 17.10
CA GLY A 139 40.09 -6.95 18.42
C GLY A 139 39.12 -6.71 19.56
N SER A 140 39.24 -7.48 20.65
CA SER A 140 38.61 -7.12 21.92
C SER A 140 39.41 -6.02 22.62
N PHE A 141 38.72 -5.17 23.36
CA PHE A 141 39.30 -4.06 24.12
C PHE A 141 38.65 -3.96 25.51
N THR A 142 39.29 -3.22 26.42
CA THR A 142 38.66 -2.79 27.68
C THR A 142 38.56 -1.28 27.71
N TYR A 143 37.49 -0.76 28.30
CA TYR A 143 37.23 0.67 28.39
C TYR A 143 36.64 1.05 29.75
N THR A 144 36.84 2.30 30.14
CA THR A 144 36.04 2.97 31.18
C THR A 144 35.23 4.09 30.54
N ILE A 145 34.11 4.44 31.17
CA ILE A 145 33.39 5.67 30.87
C ILE A 145 33.15 6.44 32.17
N GLU A 146 33.59 7.68 32.21
CA GLU A 146 33.46 8.56 33.37
C GLU A 146 32.42 9.64 33.08
N ALA A 147 31.53 9.90 34.05
CA ALA A 147 30.54 10.97 33.95
C ALA A 147 31.21 12.34 33.84
N ALA A 148 30.53 13.30 33.21
CA ALA A 148 31.01 14.67 33.13
C ALA A 148 31.30 15.22 34.54
N ALA A 149 32.55 15.64 34.78
CA ALA A 149 32.91 16.28 36.04
C ALA A 149 32.04 17.54 36.22
N PRO A 150 31.39 17.76 37.38
CA PRO A 150 30.46 18.86 37.55
C PRO A 150 31.18 20.19 37.34
N ALA A 151 30.70 20.97 36.38
CA ALA A 151 31.15 22.34 36.20
C ALA A 151 30.90 23.13 37.50
N PRO A 152 31.81 24.00 37.94
CA PRO A 152 31.57 24.83 39.11
C PRO A 152 30.32 25.68 38.88
N GLU A 153 29.36 25.61 39.81
CA GLU A 153 28.09 26.32 39.69
C GLU A 153 28.33 27.83 39.45
N PRO A 154 27.62 28.47 38.51
CA PRO A 154 27.74 29.90 38.30
C PRO A 154 27.20 30.63 39.53
N THR A 155 28.10 31.24 40.32
CA THR A 155 27.69 32.16 41.39
C THR A 155 26.79 33.25 40.81
N PRO A 156 25.58 33.47 41.37
CA PRO A 156 24.67 34.47 40.84
C PRO A 156 25.23 35.89 41.10
N ASP A 157 25.49 36.61 40.01
CA ASP A 157 25.85 38.03 40.04
C ASP A 157 24.62 38.86 40.50
N PRO A 158 24.74 39.75 41.50
CA PRO A 158 23.58 40.36 42.14
C PRO A 158 22.89 41.41 41.25
N THR A 159 21.60 41.19 40.98
CA THR A 159 20.73 42.15 40.28
C THR A 159 20.57 43.45 41.09
N PRO A 160 20.77 44.64 40.51
CA PRO A 160 20.50 45.90 41.18
C PRO A 160 18.99 46.19 41.30
N GLU A 161 18.59 46.86 42.39
CA GLU A 161 17.18 47.16 42.71
C GLU A 161 16.59 48.25 41.77
N PRO A 162 15.28 48.19 41.46
CA PRO A 162 14.58 49.24 40.72
C PRO A 162 14.30 50.46 41.63
N SER A 163 14.89 51.61 41.29
CA SER A 163 14.57 52.88 41.95
C SER A 163 13.20 53.42 41.51
N VAL A 164 12.43 53.96 42.45
CA VAL A 164 11.08 54.50 42.21
C VAL A 164 11.09 56.02 42.35
N GLU A 165 10.74 56.75 41.29
CA GLU A 165 10.39 58.17 41.34
C GLU A 165 9.02 58.42 40.68
N PRO A 166 8.10 59.20 41.29
CA PRO A 166 6.77 59.46 40.74
C PRO A 166 6.70 60.74 39.90
N THR A 167 5.95 60.70 38.80
CA THR A 167 5.59 61.88 37.99
C THR A 167 4.17 62.36 38.36
N PRO A 168 3.93 63.67 38.60
CA PRO A 168 2.63 64.18 39.04
C PRO A 168 1.58 64.34 37.92
N GLU A 169 0.34 64.59 38.35
CA GLU A 169 -0.90 64.61 37.56
C GLU A 169 -1.01 65.79 36.55
N PRO A 170 -1.77 65.62 35.44
CA PRO A 170 -2.24 66.73 34.62
C PRO A 170 -3.45 67.45 35.25
N SER A 171 -3.57 68.76 35.03
CA SER A 171 -4.65 69.62 35.57
C SER A 171 -5.77 69.89 34.55
N ASP A 172 -6.96 70.20 35.07
CA ASP A 172 -8.17 70.57 34.32
C ASP A 172 -8.13 71.93 33.59
N GLU A 173 -9.25 72.21 32.89
CA GLU A 173 -9.72 73.45 32.25
C GLU A 173 -9.36 73.74 30.77
N PRO A 174 -10.33 73.56 29.84
CA PRO A 174 -10.45 74.30 28.59
C PRO A 174 -11.57 75.36 28.66
N SER A 175 -11.34 76.58 28.16
CA SER A 175 -12.41 77.58 28.02
C SER A 175 -12.14 78.68 26.98
N VAL A 176 -13.24 79.32 26.54
CA VAL A 176 -13.36 80.52 25.70
C VAL A 176 -13.38 80.33 24.16
N GLU A 177 -14.62 80.22 23.66
CA GLU A 177 -15.07 80.49 22.28
C GLU A 177 -14.94 82.00 21.92
N PRO A 178 -14.96 82.42 20.63
CA PRO A 178 -16.28 82.71 20.01
C PRO A 178 -16.41 82.51 18.48
N THR A 179 -17.68 82.41 18.06
CA THR A 179 -18.23 82.47 16.68
C THR A 179 -18.63 83.94 16.31
N PRO A 180 -19.49 84.31 15.31
CA PRO A 180 -20.13 83.59 14.18
C PRO A 180 -20.17 84.37 12.80
N THR A 181 -20.72 83.74 11.74
CA THR A 181 -21.59 84.33 10.65
C THR A 181 -22.10 83.18 9.73
N THR A 182 -23.39 82.80 9.67
CA THR A 182 -24.51 83.30 8.81
C THR A 182 -24.28 83.16 7.28
N GLU A 183 -25.17 82.61 6.42
CA GLU A 183 -26.52 81.98 6.58
C GLU A 183 -26.89 81.10 5.30
N PRO A 184 -28.13 80.60 5.00
CA PRO A 184 -28.30 79.18 4.58
C PRO A 184 -29.13 78.91 3.27
N SER A 185 -29.77 77.72 3.19
CA SER A 185 -30.65 77.14 2.13
C SER A 185 -29.91 76.27 1.08
N VAL A 186 -30.45 75.15 0.55
CA VAL A 186 -31.85 74.73 0.30
C VAL A 186 -32.15 73.24 0.63
N GLU A 187 -33.39 73.00 1.10
CA GLU A 187 -34.27 71.79 1.28
C GLU A 187 -33.80 70.30 1.13
N PRO A 188 -34.42 69.35 1.89
CA PRO A 188 -34.21 67.89 1.79
C PRO A 188 -35.40 67.07 1.23
N THR A 189 -35.11 65.94 0.55
CA THR A 189 -36.02 64.84 0.12
C THR A 189 -35.16 63.64 -0.36
N VAL A 190 -35.49 62.34 -0.27
CA VAL A 190 -36.70 61.57 0.12
C VAL A 190 -36.28 60.36 1.00
N GLU A 191 -37.20 59.81 1.82
CA GLU A 191 -37.04 58.56 2.60
C GLU A 191 -37.28 57.25 1.79
N PRO A 192 -36.94 56.05 2.32
CA PRO A 192 -36.94 54.79 1.57
C PRO A 192 -38.31 54.11 1.42
N THR A 193 -38.44 53.23 0.42
CA THR A 193 -39.67 52.47 0.11
C THR A 193 -39.50 50.94 0.23
N PRO A 194 -40.09 50.30 1.26
CA PRO A 194 -40.24 48.83 1.31
C PRO A 194 -41.71 48.38 1.45
N THR A 195 -42.25 47.59 0.50
CA THR A 195 -43.40 46.65 0.71
C THR A 195 -43.80 45.91 -0.58
N VAL A 196 -43.84 44.57 -0.55
CA VAL A 196 -44.94 43.68 -1.03
C VAL A 196 -44.83 42.39 -0.19
N GLU A 197 -45.52 42.30 0.94
CA GLU A 197 -46.76 41.49 1.14
C GLU A 197 -46.66 39.96 0.90
N PRO A 198 -46.62 39.14 1.97
CA PRO A 198 -47.14 37.76 1.98
C PRO A 198 -48.65 37.74 2.32
N SER A 199 -49.39 36.66 1.99
CA SER A 199 -50.85 36.61 2.23
C SER A 199 -51.40 35.24 2.66
N ALA A 200 -52.26 35.27 3.69
CA ALA A 200 -53.32 34.31 4.05
C ALA A 200 -52.99 32.84 4.44
N GLU A 201 -52.67 32.61 5.72
CA GLU A 201 -53.57 32.04 6.77
C GLU A 201 -54.94 31.38 6.40
N PRO A 202 -55.64 30.62 7.32
CA PRO A 202 -55.17 29.85 8.51
C PRO A 202 -55.95 28.54 8.90
N THR A 203 -55.33 27.65 9.70
CA THR A 203 -55.95 26.75 10.75
C THR A 203 -57.00 25.67 10.38
N PRO A 204 -57.44 24.73 11.28
CA PRO A 204 -57.01 24.39 12.65
C PRO A 204 -56.67 22.89 12.92
N GLN A 205 -56.23 22.59 14.15
CA GLN A 205 -56.17 21.27 14.84
C GLN A 205 -57.52 20.95 15.56
N PRO A 206 -57.74 19.81 16.29
CA PRO A 206 -56.99 18.53 16.42
C PRO A 206 -57.88 17.23 16.42
N SER A 207 -57.25 16.08 16.72
CA SER A 207 -57.81 14.86 17.39
C SER A 207 -58.62 13.83 16.58
N ASP A 208 -58.17 12.56 16.54
CA ASP A 208 -58.73 11.44 17.36
C ASP A 208 -58.07 10.05 17.05
N GLU A 209 -58.07 9.18 18.06
CA GLU A 209 -57.62 7.76 18.09
C GLU A 209 -58.83 6.78 17.97
N PRO A 210 -58.68 5.43 17.93
CA PRO A 210 -57.64 4.55 17.35
C PRO A 210 -58.25 3.31 16.60
N SER A 211 -57.44 2.26 16.40
CA SER A 211 -57.82 0.82 16.25
C SER A 211 -58.19 0.25 14.86
N ALA A 212 -57.40 -0.75 14.38
CA ALA A 212 -57.85 -2.15 14.20
C ALA A 212 -56.75 -3.09 13.62
N GLU A 213 -56.52 -4.22 14.31
CA GLU A 213 -55.90 -5.47 13.82
C GLU A 213 -56.99 -6.57 13.77
N PRO A 214 -56.78 -7.79 13.20
CA PRO A 214 -55.95 -8.22 12.06
C PRO A 214 -56.71 -9.23 11.13
N SER A 215 -56.00 -10.04 10.31
CA SER A 215 -56.47 -11.28 9.61
C SER A 215 -57.36 -11.05 8.36
N VAL A 216 -57.54 -11.94 7.36
CA VAL A 216 -57.18 -13.35 7.00
C VAL A 216 -57.03 -13.42 5.42
N GLU A 217 -56.73 -14.46 4.61
CA GLU A 217 -56.46 -15.93 4.66
C GLU A 217 -55.34 -16.32 3.63
N PRO A 218 -54.55 -17.40 3.81
CA PRO A 218 -53.70 -18.01 2.77
C PRO A 218 -54.17 -19.41 2.29
N THR A 219 -54.09 -19.71 0.98
CA THR A 219 -54.44 -21.03 0.38
C THR A 219 -53.92 -21.15 -1.07
N PRO A 220 -53.72 -22.37 -1.63
CA PRO A 220 -53.19 -23.59 -1.02
C PRO A 220 -52.15 -24.33 -1.94
N GLU A 221 -51.88 -25.60 -1.64
CA GLU A 221 -50.91 -26.54 -2.25
C GLU A 221 -51.06 -26.78 -3.78
N PRO A 222 -50.08 -27.47 -4.38
CA PRO A 222 -50.40 -28.83 -4.83
C PRO A 222 -49.44 -29.92 -4.30
N SER A 223 -50.01 -31.10 -4.01
CA SER A 223 -49.29 -32.32 -3.62
C SER A 223 -49.36 -33.38 -4.73
N VAL A 224 -48.24 -34.08 -4.99
CA VAL A 224 -48.19 -35.33 -5.77
C VAL A 224 -47.13 -36.27 -5.18
N GLU A 225 -47.52 -37.48 -4.79
CA GLU A 225 -46.62 -38.55 -4.31
C GLU A 225 -45.96 -39.33 -5.47
N PRO A 226 -44.88 -40.07 -5.18
CA PRO A 226 -44.67 -41.38 -5.80
C PRO A 226 -44.59 -42.53 -4.76
N THR A 227 -45.31 -43.61 -5.05
CA THR A 227 -45.46 -44.80 -4.19
C THR A 227 -44.32 -45.83 -4.32
N PRO A 228 -43.89 -46.52 -3.24
CA PRO A 228 -42.91 -47.61 -3.31
C PRO A 228 -43.55 -49.01 -3.43
N THR A 229 -43.01 -49.89 -4.29
CA THR A 229 -43.45 -51.31 -4.39
C THR A 229 -42.31 -52.31 -4.68
N THR A 230 -42.06 -53.18 -3.70
CA THR A 230 -41.71 -54.63 -3.79
C THR A 230 -40.59 -55.17 -4.70
N GLU A 231 -39.61 -55.81 -4.04
CA GLU A 231 -38.81 -57.03 -4.35
C GLU A 231 -38.73 -57.61 -5.79
N PRO A 232 -37.57 -58.23 -6.12
CA PRO A 232 -37.53 -59.70 -6.01
C PRO A 232 -36.32 -60.28 -5.24
N SER A 233 -36.45 -61.53 -4.80
CA SER A 233 -35.43 -62.32 -4.09
C SER A 233 -34.98 -63.55 -4.88
N ALA A 234 -33.68 -63.86 -4.87
CA ALA A 234 -33.10 -65.18 -5.15
C ALA A 234 -31.62 -65.27 -4.68
N GLU A 235 -31.16 -66.46 -4.28
CA GLU A 235 -29.79 -66.75 -3.82
C GLU A 235 -28.80 -66.95 -5.00
N PRO A 236 -27.47 -66.92 -4.76
CA PRO A 236 -26.79 -68.21 -4.54
C PRO A 236 -25.64 -68.23 -3.52
N THR A 237 -25.71 -69.22 -2.62
CA THR A 237 -24.65 -70.10 -2.08
C THR A 237 -23.13 -69.75 -2.21
N SER A 238 -22.48 -69.79 -1.04
CA SER A 238 -21.22 -70.53 -0.75
C SER A 238 -19.82 -70.03 -1.20
N GLU A 239 -19.16 -69.39 -0.22
CA GLU A 239 -17.75 -69.51 0.19
C GLU A 239 -16.58 -69.07 -0.73
N PRO A 240 -15.45 -68.57 -0.14
CA PRO A 240 -14.40 -67.85 -0.89
C PRO A 240 -13.13 -68.68 -1.19
N SER A 241 -12.34 -68.23 -2.17
CA SER A 241 -10.92 -68.59 -2.29
C SER A 241 -10.07 -67.46 -2.86
N THR A 242 -8.92 -67.21 -2.21
CA THR A 242 -7.67 -66.65 -2.77
C THR A 242 -7.74 -65.33 -3.56
N THR A 243 -7.53 -64.24 -2.82
CA THR A 243 -6.88 -62.97 -3.19
C THR A 243 -5.59 -63.12 -4.04
N PRO A 244 -5.06 -62.04 -4.66
CA PRO A 244 -5.76 -60.94 -5.33
C PRO A 244 -5.09 -60.49 -6.66
N THR A 245 -5.86 -60.00 -7.63
CA THR A 245 -5.28 -59.25 -8.77
C THR A 245 -6.26 -58.23 -9.31
N VAL A 246 -5.73 -57.12 -9.85
CA VAL A 246 -6.47 -56.01 -10.46
C VAL A 246 -7.42 -55.30 -9.50
N THR A 247 -6.87 -54.43 -8.65
CA THR A 247 -7.59 -53.21 -8.25
C THR A 247 -8.04 -52.46 -9.52
N PRO A 248 -9.18 -51.76 -9.52
CA PRO A 248 -9.56 -50.97 -10.68
C PRO A 248 -8.45 -49.98 -11.01
N THR A 249 -8.12 -49.84 -12.29
CA THR A 249 -7.51 -48.59 -12.77
C THR A 249 -8.50 -47.49 -12.46
N SER A 250 -8.13 -46.61 -11.53
CA SER A 250 -8.71 -45.27 -11.45
C SER A 250 -8.75 -44.67 -12.86
N GLU A 251 -9.79 -43.92 -13.16
CA GLU A 251 -9.86 -43.17 -14.41
C GLU A 251 -8.59 -42.33 -14.57
N PRO A 252 -8.02 -42.21 -15.78
CA PRO A 252 -6.85 -41.36 -15.99
C PRO A 252 -7.26 -39.93 -15.63
N SER A 253 -6.75 -39.43 -14.50
CA SER A 253 -7.00 -38.05 -14.08
C SER A 253 -6.65 -37.14 -15.24
N THR A 254 -7.60 -36.32 -15.67
CA THR A 254 -7.46 -35.46 -16.83
C THR A 254 -6.52 -34.31 -16.50
N ALA A 255 -5.21 -34.58 -16.50
CA ALA A 255 -4.19 -33.55 -16.57
C ALA A 255 -4.39 -32.79 -17.90
N PRO A 256 -4.84 -31.52 -17.87
CA PRO A 256 -4.95 -30.77 -19.10
C PRO A 256 -3.53 -30.49 -19.59
N SER A 257 -3.25 -30.81 -20.85
CA SER A 257 -2.03 -30.35 -21.54
C SER A 257 -2.19 -28.87 -21.89
N ALA A 258 -2.23 -28.03 -20.86
CA ALA A 258 -2.35 -26.58 -20.94
C ALA A 258 -1.03 -25.93 -20.50
N ASP A 259 -0.68 -24.82 -21.15
CA ASP A 259 0.37 -23.92 -20.65
C ASP A 259 -0.11 -23.24 -19.36
N LEU A 260 0.44 -23.70 -18.23
CA LEU A 260 0.25 -23.10 -16.93
C LEU A 260 1.18 -21.89 -16.80
N SER A 261 0.68 -20.80 -16.20
CA SER A 261 1.49 -19.61 -15.91
C SER A 261 1.81 -19.55 -14.42
N SER A 262 3.05 -19.16 -14.10
CA SER A 262 3.43 -18.84 -12.71
C SER A 262 2.64 -17.63 -12.21
N GLN A 263 2.24 -17.65 -10.94
CA GLN A 263 1.63 -16.49 -10.29
C GLN A 263 2.67 -15.79 -9.40
N SER A 264 2.45 -14.51 -9.10
CA SER A 264 3.17 -13.80 -8.04
C SER A 264 2.71 -14.34 -6.68
N VAL A 265 3.64 -14.89 -5.91
CA VAL A 265 3.38 -15.54 -4.64
C VAL A 265 4.12 -14.81 -3.54
N THR A 266 3.45 -14.67 -2.39
CA THR A 266 4.00 -14.09 -1.17
C THR A 266 4.15 -15.20 -0.15
N TRP A 267 5.36 -15.39 0.39
CA TRP A 267 5.61 -16.30 1.52
C TRP A 267 5.63 -15.47 2.80
N THR A 268 4.58 -15.56 3.60
CA THR A 268 4.47 -14.88 4.89
C THR A 268 4.92 -15.83 5.99
N CYS A 269 5.82 -15.39 6.87
CA CYS A 269 6.23 -16.16 8.03
C CYS A 269 5.09 -16.25 9.06
N THR A 270 4.77 -17.47 9.49
CA THR A 270 3.70 -17.78 10.44
C THR A 270 4.18 -18.51 11.70
N GLY A 271 5.47 -18.47 12.02
CA GLY A 271 6.03 -19.08 13.24
C GLY A 271 7.48 -18.69 13.54
N ASN A 272 7.98 -19.02 14.73
CA ASN A 272 9.25 -18.51 15.27
C ASN A 272 10.55 -19.06 14.62
N SER A 273 10.51 -19.62 13.40
CA SER A 273 11.62 -20.36 12.79
C SER A 273 11.77 -20.18 11.27
N CYS A 274 11.47 -18.98 10.77
CA CYS A 274 11.55 -18.59 9.36
C CYS A 274 12.91 -17.94 9.01
N PRO A 275 13.83 -18.59 8.26
CA PRO A 275 15.20 -18.09 8.09
C PRO A 275 15.44 -17.15 6.88
N TRP A 276 14.43 -16.88 6.05
CA TRP A 276 14.54 -15.99 4.88
C TRP A 276 13.82 -14.64 5.08
N GLY A 277 13.62 -14.21 6.33
CA GLY A 277 12.86 -13.01 6.67
C GLY A 277 11.36 -13.25 6.86
N GLY A 278 10.66 -12.18 7.25
CA GLY A 278 9.24 -12.22 7.63
C GLY A 278 8.26 -12.32 6.45
N GLN A 279 8.61 -11.77 5.30
CA GLN A 279 7.85 -11.90 4.06
C GLN A 279 8.79 -11.92 2.85
N LEU A 280 8.57 -12.85 1.92
CA LEU A 280 9.21 -12.90 0.60
C LEU A 280 8.17 -12.76 -0.51
N SER A 281 8.60 -12.34 -1.70
CA SER A 281 7.82 -12.40 -2.94
C SER A 281 8.66 -12.96 -4.09
N GLY A 282 7.99 -13.57 -5.08
CA GLY A 282 8.60 -14.25 -6.22
C GLY A 282 7.54 -14.96 -7.06
N ASN A 283 7.91 -15.54 -8.21
CA ASN A 283 6.97 -16.24 -9.08
C ASN A 283 6.99 -17.73 -8.81
N ALA A 284 5.83 -18.39 -8.77
CA ALA A 284 5.76 -19.83 -8.55
C ALA A 284 4.62 -20.52 -9.32
N GLY A 285 4.80 -21.80 -9.61
CA GLY A 285 3.75 -22.66 -10.15
C GLY A 285 2.70 -22.98 -9.07
N VAL A 286 1.42 -22.84 -9.44
CA VAL A 286 0.27 -23.01 -8.54
C VAL A 286 -0.46 -24.30 -8.87
N TRP A 287 -0.94 -25.02 -7.85
CA TRP A 287 -1.54 -26.35 -7.99
C TRP A 287 -2.92 -26.42 -7.32
N PRO A 288 -3.95 -26.95 -8.01
CA PRO A 288 -5.26 -27.18 -7.39
C PRO A 288 -5.19 -28.09 -6.15
N ASP A 289 -4.40 -29.17 -6.21
CA ASP A 289 -4.15 -30.12 -5.12
C ASP A 289 -2.88 -29.79 -4.31
N GLY A 290 -2.40 -28.55 -4.38
CA GLY A 290 -1.20 -28.11 -3.65
C GLY A 290 -1.49 -27.78 -2.18
N VAL A 291 -0.43 -27.76 -1.36
CA VAL A 291 -0.47 -27.14 -0.04
C VAL A 291 0.16 -25.74 -0.06
N SER A 292 -0.30 -24.87 0.84
CA SER A 292 0.15 -23.48 0.99
C SER A 292 1.02 -23.26 2.24
N THR A 293 1.41 -24.30 2.97
CA THR A 293 2.25 -24.18 4.17
C THR A 293 3.52 -24.99 4.03
N ARG A 294 4.65 -24.43 4.51
CA ARG A 294 5.97 -25.07 4.47
C ARG A 294 6.96 -24.39 5.42
N TYR A 295 7.63 -25.17 6.26
CA TYR A 295 8.79 -24.76 7.07
C TYR A 295 8.60 -23.43 7.83
N GLY A 296 7.43 -23.26 8.45
CA GLY A 296 7.04 -22.06 9.19
C GLY A 296 6.43 -20.93 8.35
N TYR A 297 6.46 -21.01 7.02
CA TYR A 297 5.81 -20.07 6.11
C TYR A 297 4.42 -20.55 5.67
N THR A 298 3.55 -19.58 5.37
CA THR A 298 2.31 -19.75 4.61
C THR A 298 2.39 -18.92 3.33
N THR A 299 2.01 -19.49 2.19
CA THR A 299 2.00 -18.82 0.88
C THR A 299 0.61 -18.28 0.53
N SER A 300 0.57 -17.16 -0.20
CA SER A 300 -0.69 -16.54 -0.66
C SER A 300 -1.54 -17.45 -1.56
N VAL A 301 -0.92 -18.42 -2.23
CA VAL A 301 -1.56 -19.46 -3.06
C VAL A 301 -0.86 -20.81 -2.85
N ALA A 302 -1.50 -21.92 -3.26
CA ALA A 302 -0.98 -23.27 -3.08
C ALA A 302 0.08 -23.65 -4.12
N ILE A 303 1.36 -23.75 -3.72
CA ILE A 303 2.50 -23.96 -4.63
C ILE A 303 3.31 -25.25 -4.39
N TYR A 304 2.95 -26.01 -3.36
CA TYR A 304 3.67 -27.22 -2.96
C TYR A 304 2.86 -28.46 -3.36
N LEU A 305 3.21 -29.06 -4.49
CA LEU A 305 2.56 -30.27 -5.02
C LEU A 305 3.04 -31.51 -4.26
N PRO A 306 2.17 -32.34 -3.67
CA PRO A 306 2.58 -33.56 -2.97
C PRO A 306 3.22 -34.60 -3.89
N ALA A 307 4.19 -35.36 -3.36
CA ALA A 307 4.88 -36.43 -4.09
C ALA A 307 3.93 -37.49 -4.71
N ALA A 308 2.74 -37.69 -4.16
CA ALA A 308 1.71 -38.59 -4.70
C ALA A 308 1.06 -38.10 -6.01
N ALA A 309 1.08 -36.79 -6.27
CA ALA A 309 0.60 -36.18 -7.52
C ALA A 309 1.76 -35.84 -8.48
N ALA A 310 2.97 -35.67 -7.96
CA ALA A 310 4.13 -35.26 -8.75
C ALA A 310 4.98 -36.43 -9.33
N ASN A 311 5.12 -37.55 -8.60
CA ASN A 311 5.90 -38.70 -9.08
C ASN A 311 5.30 -39.27 -10.38
N GLY A 312 6.13 -39.48 -11.40
CA GLY A 312 5.69 -39.94 -12.72
C GLY A 312 5.15 -38.83 -13.63
N THR A 313 5.52 -37.57 -13.37
CA THR A 313 5.26 -36.43 -14.25
C THR A 313 6.56 -35.82 -14.79
N THR A 314 6.48 -35.16 -15.95
CA THR A 314 7.54 -34.31 -16.49
C THR A 314 7.06 -32.87 -16.52
N ILE A 315 7.80 -31.99 -15.86
CA ILE A 315 7.61 -30.53 -15.88
C ILE A 315 8.49 -29.96 -16.99
N THR A 316 7.93 -29.17 -17.90
CA THR A 316 8.68 -28.49 -18.98
C THR A 316 8.41 -26.99 -18.93
N VAL A 317 9.44 -26.15 -18.90
CA VAL A 317 9.28 -24.69 -18.95
C VAL A 317 9.07 -24.27 -20.41
N THR A 318 7.94 -23.64 -20.71
CA THR A 318 7.56 -23.21 -22.07
C THR A 318 7.86 -21.74 -22.36
N SER A 319 8.09 -20.93 -21.33
CA SER A 319 8.61 -19.56 -21.44
C SER A 319 9.29 -19.13 -20.13
N GLY A 320 10.32 -18.29 -20.23
CA GLY A 320 11.12 -17.84 -19.09
C GLY A 320 12.09 -18.90 -18.58
N SER A 321 12.28 -18.96 -17.26
CA SER A 321 13.06 -19.97 -16.55
C SER A 321 12.45 -20.28 -15.19
N ALA A 322 12.76 -21.44 -14.61
CA ALA A 322 12.37 -21.75 -13.23
C ALA A 322 13.27 -22.81 -12.58
N GLY A 323 13.43 -22.70 -11.26
CA GLY A 323 14.02 -23.73 -10.42
C GLY A 323 12.96 -24.71 -9.93
N ILE A 324 13.28 -26.00 -9.95
CA ILE A 324 12.48 -27.05 -9.32
C ILE A 324 13.14 -27.44 -8.00
N TYR A 325 12.34 -27.46 -6.93
CA TYR A 325 12.80 -27.72 -5.56
C TYR A 325 11.90 -28.75 -4.89
N ALA A 326 12.48 -29.68 -4.12
CA ALA A 326 11.72 -30.68 -3.38
C ALA A 326 12.29 -31.00 -1.98
N GLY A 327 11.41 -31.41 -1.08
CA GLY A 327 11.78 -31.86 0.26
C GLY A 327 10.55 -32.05 1.16
N PRO A 328 10.73 -32.48 2.42
CA PRO A 328 9.66 -32.53 3.39
C PRO A 328 9.10 -31.14 3.67
N VAL A 329 7.78 -31.05 3.89
CA VAL A 329 7.05 -29.79 4.18
C VAL A 329 7.71 -29.00 5.32
N ASP A 330 8.19 -29.68 6.36
CA ASP A 330 8.87 -29.07 7.52
C ASP A 330 10.40 -29.08 7.41
N SER A 331 10.96 -28.91 6.20
CA SER A 331 12.42 -28.85 6.00
C SER A 331 12.89 -27.99 4.81
N PRO A 332 14.18 -27.59 4.77
CA PRO A 332 14.81 -27.01 3.58
C PRO A 332 14.71 -27.96 2.37
N HIS A 333 14.22 -27.44 1.24
CA HIS A 333 14.18 -28.21 -0.02
C HIS A 333 15.56 -28.25 -0.67
N ARG A 334 15.86 -29.36 -1.36
CA ARG A 334 16.96 -29.44 -2.34
C ARG A 334 16.49 -28.88 -3.68
N SER A 335 17.38 -28.24 -4.43
CA SER A 335 17.14 -28.03 -5.87
C SER A 335 17.26 -29.38 -6.58
N LEU A 336 16.28 -29.70 -7.43
CA LEU A 336 16.33 -30.86 -8.33
C LEU A 336 16.88 -30.45 -9.70
N ALA A 337 16.36 -29.34 -10.23
CA ALA A 337 16.75 -28.78 -11.53
C ALA A 337 16.66 -27.24 -11.53
N GLN A 338 17.32 -26.63 -12.51
CA GLN A 338 17.07 -25.27 -12.98
C GLN A 338 16.83 -25.40 -14.48
N LEU A 339 15.71 -24.88 -14.97
CA LEU A 339 15.24 -25.07 -16.33
C LEU A 339 15.09 -23.73 -17.06
N ALA A 340 15.62 -23.65 -18.27
CA ALA A 340 15.33 -22.61 -19.25
C ALA A 340 14.14 -22.99 -20.14
N THR A 341 13.68 -22.04 -20.96
CA THR A 341 12.64 -22.25 -21.98
C THR A 341 12.99 -23.42 -22.91
N GLY A 342 12.10 -24.40 -23.00
CA GLY A 342 12.25 -25.63 -23.78
C GLY A 342 12.90 -26.79 -23.03
N GLU A 343 13.39 -26.59 -21.80
CA GLU A 343 13.94 -27.66 -20.96
C GLU A 343 12.87 -28.27 -20.05
N GLY A 344 13.01 -29.57 -19.78
CA GLY A 344 12.09 -30.31 -18.92
C GLY A 344 12.78 -31.32 -18.03
N HIS A 345 12.14 -31.64 -16.90
CA HIS A 345 12.64 -32.53 -15.86
C HIS A 345 11.54 -33.53 -15.47
N ALA A 346 11.88 -34.82 -15.52
CA ALA A 346 11.04 -35.87 -14.95
C ALA A 346 11.14 -35.84 -13.42
N ILE A 347 10.00 -36.06 -12.76
CA ILE A 347 9.88 -36.09 -11.31
C ILE A 347 9.64 -37.54 -10.89
N ASP A 348 10.66 -38.14 -10.30
CA ASP A 348 10.63 -39.52 -9.82
C ASP A 348 11.51 -39.70 -8.58
N GLY A 349 11.12 -40.66 -7.73
CA GLY A 349 11.83 -40.98 -6.49
C GLY A 349 11.58 -40.05 -5.30
N LEU A 350 10.56 -39.16 -5.34
CA LEU A 350 10.17 -38.37 -4.18
C LEU A 350 9.55 -39.25 -3.09
N ALA A 351 9.93 -39.04 -1.83
CA ALA A 351 9.35 -39.77 -0.70
C ALA A 351 7.93 -39.25 -0.36
N SER A 352 7.13 -40.07 0.33
CA SER A 352 5.70 -39.82 0.55
C SER A 352 5.36 -38.58 1.40
N ASP A 353 6.34 -38.06 2.14
CA ASP A 353 6.29 -36.85 2.96
C ASP A 353 6.86 -35.62 2.25
N GLU A 354 7.36 -35.77 1.02
CA GLU A 354 7.92 -34.67 0.24
C GLU A 354 6.86 -33.93 -0.60
N VAL A 355 7.12 -32.64 -0.78
CA VAL A 355 6.43 -31.76 -1.72
C VAL A 355 7.44 -31.17 -2.70
N ILE A 356 6.96 -30.73 -3.86
CA ILE A 356 7.73 -30.07 -4.91
C ILE A 356 7.14 -28.69 -5.22
N SER A 357 8.00 -27.71 -5.48
CA SER A 357 7.65 -26.38 -5.98
C SER A 357 8.48 -26.00 -7.20
N ILE A 358 7.86 -25.31 -8.16
CA ILE A 358 8.51 -24.65 -9.30
C ILE A 358 8.51 -23.15 -8.98
N GLN A 359 9.68 -22.50 -8.94
CA GLN A 359 9.84 -21.11 -8.44
C GLN A 359 10.89 -20.32 -9.24
N ASN A 360 10.70 -19.01 -9.37
CA ASN A 360 11.68 -18.06 -9.91
C ASN A 360 11.56 -16.69 -9.23
N ASP A 361 12.64 -16.24 -8.60
CA ASP A 361 12.68 -14.96 -7.87
C ASP A 361 12.81 -13.73 -8.81
N GLY A 362 13.06 -13.95 -10.11
CA GLY A 362 13.28 -12.88 -11.09
C GLY A 362 12.01 -12.41 -11.81
N GLY A 363 11.27 -13.31 -12.47
CA GLY A 363 10.14 -12.94 -13.32
C GLY A 363 9.21 -14.13 -13.64
N PRO A 364 8.06 -13.86 -14.27
CA PRO A 364 7.07 -14.88 -14.58
C PRO A 364 7.58 -15.88 -15.63
N PHE A 365 7.11 -17.11 -15.53
CA PHE A 365 7.41 -18.22 -16.44
C PHE A 365 6.13 -18.98 -16.78
N THR A 366 6.13 -19.66 -17.93
CA THR A 366 5.08 -20.63 -18.27
C THR A 366 5.65 -22.04 -18.28
N TYR A 367 4.82 -23.02 -17.95
CA TYR A 367 5.24 -24.42 -17.84
C TYR A 367 4.07 -25.36 -18.19
N THR A 368 4.43 -26.56 -18.62
CA THR A 368 3.49 -27.67 -18.82
C THR A 368 3.84 -28.83 -17.89
N VAL A 369 2.83 -29.62 -17.51
CA VAL A 369 3.02 -30.86 -16.77
C VAL A 369 2.32 -31.98 -17.52
N ALA A 370 3.08 -33.01 -17.90
CA ALA A 370 2.57 -34.19 -18.58
C ALA A 370 2.91 -35.44 -17.77
N ALA A 371 2.12 -36.50 -17.90
CA ALA A 371 2.51 -37.81 -17.38
C ALA A 371 3.77 -38.30 -18.12
N THR A 372 4.75 -38.83 -17.38
CA THR A 372 5.99 -39.36 -17.95
C THR A 372 5.67 -40.63 -18.73
N VAL A 373 5.59 -40.51 -20.06
CA VAL A 373 5.44 -41.66 -20.95
C VAL A 373 6.74 -42.45 -20.96
N GLU A 374 6.83 -43.44 -20.06
CA GLU A 374 7.91 -44.41 -20.04
C GLU A 374 7.99 -45.07 -21.43
N PRO A 375 9.15 -45.05 -22.12
CA PRO A 375 9.28 -45.63 -23.44
C PRO A 375 9.12 -47.15 -23.34
N SER A 376 7.97 -47.64 -23.80
CA SER A 376 7.64 -49.07 -23.84
C SER A 376 8.83 -49.88 -24.38
N PRO A 377 9.31 -50.90 -23.65
CA PRO A 377 10.57 -51.57 -23.97
C PRO A 377 10.50 -52.19 -25.37
N GLU A 378 11.36 -51.71 -26.26
CA GLU A 378 11.44 -52.15 -27.65
C GLU A 378 11.66 -53.68 -27.70
N PRO A 379 10.84 -54.43 -28.46
CA PRO A 379 10.81 -55.89 -28.34
C PRO A 379 12.15 -56.52 -28.73
N THR A 380 12.82 -57.14 -27.75
CA THR A 380 14.20 -57.64 -27.83
C THR A 380 14.46 -58.43 -29.12
N PRO A 381 15.34 -57.95 -30.02
CA PRO A 381 15.61 -58.64 -31.27
C PRO A 381 16.31 -59.98 -31.03
N SER A 382 15.69 -61.06 -31.52
CA SER A 382 16.27 -62.40 -31.50
C SER A 382 17.54 -62.45 -32.38
N PRO A 383 18.65 -63.06 -31.92
CA PRO A 383 19.96 -62.88 -32.56
C PRO A 383 20.23 -63.81 -33.76
N THR A 384 21.30 -63.46 -34.51
CA THR A 384 22.08 -64.30 -35.46
C THR A 384 21.67 -64.24 -36.94
N PRO A 385 22.59 -64.12 -37.93
CA PRO A 385 24.02 -63.75 -37.91
C PRO A 385 24.43 -62.57 -38.83
N SER A 386 25.70 -62.17 -38.71
CA SER A 386 26.45 -61.20 -39.54
C SER A 386 26.42 -61.43 -41.07
N THR A 387 26.45 -60.35 -41.86
CA THR A 387 27.06 -60.28 -43.21
C THR A 387 27.55 -58.85 -43.51
N GLU A 388 28.43 -58.67 -44.51
CA GLU A 388 29.14 -57.42 -44.87
C GLU A 388 28.29 -56.31 -45.57
N PRO A 389 28.79 -55.05 -45.66
CA PRO A 389 28.02 -53.88 -46.10
C PRO A 389 28.17 -53.52 -47.61
N SER A 390 27.46 -52.45 -48.04
CA SER A 390 27.63 -51.60 -49.26
C SER A 390 26.40 -51.55 -50.18
N PRO A 391 26.07 -50.42 -50.85
CA PRO A 391 26.13 -49.01 -50.44
C PRO A 391 24.80 -48.25 -50.71
N GLU A 392 24.78 -46.91 -50.51
CA GLU A 392 23.66 -46.01 -50.88
C GLU A 392 23.39 -45.97 -52.41
N PRO A 393 22.23 -45.44 -52.86
CA PRO A 393 22.26 -44.03 -53.28
C PRO A 393 20.95 -43.19 -53.18
N SER A 394 21.15 -41.87 -53.14
CA SER A 394 20.32 -40.82 -53.77
C SER A 394 18.93 -40.46 -53.23
N THR A 395 18.93 -39.42 -52.40
CA THR A 395 17.98 -38.29 -52.33
C THR A 395 16.90 -38.15 -53.43
N GLY A 396 15.67 -37.82 -53.00
CA GLY A 396 14.62 -37.18 -53.82
C GLY A 396 13.39 -36.79 -52.98
N PRO A 397 13.02 -35.51 -52.84
CA PRO A 397 11.87 -35.08 -52.02
C PRO A 397 10.54 -35.13 -52.80
N THR A 398 9.44 -35.31 -52.08
CA THR A 398 8.04 -35.18 -52.57
C THR A 398 7.19 -34.78 -51.36
N PRO A 399 6.24 -33.82 -51.47
CA PRO A 399 5.77 -33.04 -50.32
C PRO A 399 4.75 -33.75 -49.42
N SER A 400 4.73 -33.32 -48.16
CA SER A 400 3.66 -33.62 -47.19
C SER A 400 2.40 -32.80 -47.50
N PRO A 401 1.18 -33.32 -47.24
CA PRO A 401 -0.04 -32.52 -47.27
C PRO A 401 -0.10 -31.51 -46.11
N GLU A 402 -0.81 -30.40 -46.34
CA GLU A 402 -1.19 -29.43 -45.31
C GLU A 402 -2.40 -29.94 -44.51
N PRO A 403 -2.50 -29.66 -43.20
CA PRO A 403 -3.69 -29.94 -42.40
C PRO A 403 -4.80 -28.92 -42.68
N SER A 404 -6.04 -29.40 -42.76
CA SER A 404 -7.23 -28.53 -42.93
C SER A 404 -7.57 -27.79 -41.64
N THR A 405 -7.84 -26.50 -41.74
CA THR A 405 -8.33 -25.68 -40.62
C THR A 405 -9.85 -25.79 -40.50
N GLU A 406 -10.34 -26.42 -39.43
CA GLU A 406 -11.67 -26.12 -38.87
C GLU A 406 -11.46 -25.26 -37.60
N PRO A 407 -12.37 -24.30 -37.30
CA PRO A 407 -12.20 -23.42 -36.17
C PRO A 407 -12.47 -24.16 -34.85
N SER A 408 -11.47 -24.23 -33.97
CA SER A 408 -11.71 -24.57 -32.57
C SER A 408 -12.65 -23.53 -31.96
N ALA A 409 -13.60 -23.96 -31.14
CA ALA A 409 -14.25 -23.06 -30.20
C ALA A 409 -13.16 -22.40 -29.34
N GLY A 410 -13.24 -21.07 -29.18
CA GLY A 410 -12.21 -20.31 -28.48
C GLY A 410 -12.18 -20.66 -27.00
N ALA A 411 -10.99 -20.91 -26.46
CA ALA A 411 -10.80 -20.96 -25.02
C ALA A 411 -11.04 -19.55 -24.45
N GLY A 412 -12.08 -19.39 -23.64
CA GLY A 412 -12.38 -18.12 -22.97
C GLY A 412 -11.30 -17.76 -21.95
N THR A 413 -11.10 -16.47 -21.72
CA THR A 413 -10.23 -15.93 -20.70
C THR A 413 -10.70 -16.38 -19.31
N PRO A 414 -9.84 -16.94 -18.44
CA PRO A 414 -10.24 -17.28 -17.07
C PRO A 414 -10.41 -16.02 -16.22
N SER A 415 -11.41 -16.02 -15.34
CA SER A 415 -11.54 -15.06 -14.24
C SER A 415 -10.34 -15.15 -13.30
N GLN A 416 -9.85 -14.02 -12.81
CA GLN A 416 -8.78 -13.99 -11.80
C GLN A 416 -9.37 -14.16 -10.40
N ALA A 417 -8.62 -14.80 -9.50
CA ALA A 417 -8.90 -14.75 -8.07
C ALA A 417 -8.51 -13.36 -7.55
N VAL A 418 -9.47 -12.63 -6.97
CA VAL A 418 -9.29 -11.25 -6.52
C VAL A 418 -9.56 -11.16 -5.02
N THR A 419 -8.71 -10.41 -4.34
CA THR A 419 -8.87 -10.04 -2.93
C THR A 419 -9.25 -8.57 -2.83
N TRP A 420 -10.25 -8.25 -2.02
CA TRP A 420 -10.58 -6.88 -1.61
C TRP A 420 -10.02 -6.68 -0.20
N THR A 421 -9.11 -5.73 -0.03
CA THR A 421 -8.49 -5.40 1.26
C THR A 421 -8.99 -4.04 1.72
N CYS A 422 -9.45 -3.93 2.96
CA CYS A 422 -9.86 -2.67 3.55
C CYS A 422 -8.69 -1.68 3.64
N ALA A 423 -8.91 -0.46 3.14
CA ALA A 423 -7.92 0.61 3.00
C ALA A 423 -8.33 1.91 3.73
N GLY A 424 -9.37 1.87 4.57
CA GLY A 424 -9.88 3.04 5.30
C GLY A 424 -10.78 2.67 6.48
N ALA A 425 -11.24 3.67 7.23
CA ALA A 425 -11.89 3.47 8.53
C ALA A 425 -13.33 2.91 8.51
N SER A 426 -13.94 2.67 7.33
CA SER A 426 -15.35 2.29 7.21
C SER A 426 -15.60 1.26 6.10
N CYS A 427 -15.25 0.01 6.37
CA CYS A 427 -15.37 -1.13 5.45
C CYS A 427 -16.59 -2.00 5.81
N PRO A 428 -17.78 -1.80 5.18
CA PRO A 428 -19.05 -2.36 5.64
C PRO A 428 -19.20 -3.89 5.54
N TRP A 429 -18.25 -4.58 4.90
CA TRP A 429 -18.25 -6.04 4.72
C TRP A 429 -17.10 -6.74 5.45
N GLY A 430 -16.38 -6.04 6.33
CA GLY A 430 -15.22 -6.56 7.08
C GLY A 430 -13.88 -6.26 6.40
N ASP A 431 -12.78 -6.67 7.04
CA ASP A 431 -11.43 -6.19 6.72
C ASP A 431 -10.87 -6.74 5.39
N GLN A 432 -11.31 -7.93 4.98
CA GLN A 432 -10.87 -8.57 3.73
C GLN A 432 -11.98 -9.47 3.15
N LEU A 433 -12.17 -9.43 1.83
CA LEU A 433 -13.01 -10.36 1.06
C LEU A 433 -12.19 -11.03 -0.05
N SER A 434 -12.66 -12.15 -0.57
CA SER A 434 -12.13 -12.76 -1.78
C SER A 434 -13.23 -13.34 -2.66
N GLY A 435 -12.92 -13.51 -3.94
CA GLY A 435 -13.83 -14.02 -4.97
C GLY A 435 -13.10 -14.17 -6.30
N ASN A 436 -13.83 -14.48 -7.37
CA ASN A 436 -13.31 -14.52 -8.74
C ASN A 436 -13.93 -13.39 -9.55
N ALA A 437 -13.15 -12.70 -10.37
CA ALA A 437 -13.62 -11.56 -11.16
C ALA A 437 -12.98 -11.50 -12.54
N VAL A 438 -13.64 -10.78 -13.46
CA VAL A 438 -12.97 -10.24 -14.65
C VAL A 438 -12.00 -9.17 -14.19
N ALA A 439 -10.71 -9.39 -14.45
CA ALA A 439 -9.70 -8.35 -14.39
C ALA A 439 -9.55 -7.74 -15.78
N TRP A 440 -9.62 -6.41 -15.85
CA TRP A 440 -9.55 -5.66 -17.10
C TRP A 440 -8.11 -5.14 -17.33
N PRO A 441 -7.65 -5.00 -18.58
CA PRO A 441 -6.36 -4.37 -18.86
C PRO A 441 -6.33 -2.91 -18.37
N GLU A 442 -5.20 -2.45 -17.86
CA GLU A 442 -5.01 -1.06 -17.37
C GLU A 442 -5.38 -0.01 -18.44
N SER A 443 -5.17 -0.32 -19.72
CA SER A 443 -5.56 0.51 -20.87
C SER A 443 -7.07 0.72 -21.04
N THR A 444 -7.91 0.11 -20.22
CA THR A 444 -9.37 0.33 -20.18
C THR A 444 -9.80 1.36 -19.13
N GLY A 445 -8.86 1.93 -18.36
CA GLY A 445 -9.17 2.84 -17.26
C GLY A 445 -9.86 2.15 -16.07
N ALA A 446 -9.85 0.82 -16.01
CA ALA A 446 -10.51 0.07 -14.96
C ALA A 446 -9.87 0.32 -13.58
N LEU A 447 -10.71 0.54 -12.58
CA LEU A 447 -10.27 0.87 -11.23
C LEU A 447 -9.99 -0.38 -10.39
N SER A 448 -9.05 -0.23 -9.45
CA SER A 448 -8.72 -1.20 -8.40
C SER A 448 -9.19 -0.74 -7.01
N THR A 449 -10.05 0.27 -6.91
CA THR A 449 -10.55 0.82 -5.63
C THR A 449 -12.07 1.01 -5.66
N ARG A 450 -12.73 0.69 -4.54
CA ARG A 450 -14.18 0.83 -4.36
C ARG A 450 -14.57 0.83 -2.87
N HIS A 451 -15.38 1.78 -2.40
CA HIS A 451 -15.93 1.79 -1.02
C HIS A 451 -14.87 1.66 0.10
N GLY A 452 -13.69 2.23 -0.07
CA GLY A 452 -12.59 2.07 0.90
C GLY A 452 -11.97 0.67 0.92
N TYR A 453 -12.22 -0.16 -0.10
CA TYR A 453 -11.44 -1.36 -0.39
C TYR A 453 -10.54 -1.14 -1.60
N THR A 454 -9.34 -1.71 -1.56
CA THR A 454 -8.44 -1.86 -2.71
C THR A 454 -8.44 -3.32 -3.15
N THR A 455 -8.58 -3.57 -4.46
CA THR A 455 -8.57 -4.91 -5.04
C THR A 455 -7.20 -5.31 -5.59
N SER A 456 -6.86 -6.59 -5.51
CA SER A 456 -5.59 -7.14 -6.03
C SER A 456 -5.46 -7.14 -7.56
N ALA A 457 -6.48 -6.67 -8.28
CA ALA A 457 -6.51 -6.45 -9.72
C ALA A 457 -7.50 -5.31 -10.04
N ALA A 458 -7.39 -4.71 -11.23
CA ALA A 458 -8.37 -3.76 -11.75
C ALA A 458 -9.62 -4.50 -12.25
N ILE A 459 -10.77 -4.33 -11.58
CA ILE A 459 -12.00 -5.09 -11.86
C ILE A 459 -13.23 -4.22 -12.15
N TYR A 460 -13.09 -2.90 -12.01
CA TYR A 460 -14.18 -1.92 -12.13
C TYR A 460 -14.05 -1.13 -13.43
N LEU A 461 -14.65 -1.63 -14.51
CA LEU A 461 -14.60 -1.01 -15.85
C LEU A 461 -15.52 0.21 -15.92
N PRO A 462 -15.07 1.40 -16.38
CA PRO A 462 -15.92 2.59 -16.49
C PRO A 462 -17.10 2.39 -17.47
N ALA A 463 -18.25 2.98 -17.17
CA ALA A 463 -19.46 2.93 -17.99
C ALA A 463 -19.24 3.41 -19.43
N GLU A 464 -18.31 4.33 -19.62
CA GLU A 464 -17.91 4.93 -20.90
C GLU A 464 -17.18 3.93 -21.81
N VAL A 465 -16.60 2.89 -21.23
CA VAL A 465 -15.98 1.75 -21.94
C VAL A 465 -16.91 0.55 -21.97
N ALA A 466 -17.67 0.31 -20.89
CA ALA A 466 -18.49 -0.87 -20.72
C ALA A 466 -19.82 -0.85 -21.50
N ASN A 467 -20.40 0.32 -21.81
CA ASN A 467 -21.66 0.40 -22.55
C ASN A 467 -21.50 -0.06 -24.01
N GLY A 468 -22.34 -0.99 -24.46
CA GLY A 468 -22.28 -1.66 -25.77
C GLY A 468 -21.47 -2.96 -25.77
N ASP A 469 -20.66 -3.21 -24.73
CA ASP A 469 -19.86 -4.43 -24.64
C ASP A 469 -20.72 -5.67 -24.35
N THR A 470 -20.24 -6.84 -24.76
CA THR A 470 -20.88 -8.12 -24.45
C THR A 470 -19.93 -9.07 -23.77
N VAL A 471 -20.33 -9.57 -22.59
CA VAL A 471 -19.60 -10.58 -21.83
C VAL A 471 -20.34 -11.92 -21.96
N THR A 472 -19.68 -12.90 -22.57
CA THR A 472 -20.17 -14.27 -22.74
C THR A 472 -19.46 -15.19 -21.76
N VAL A 473 -20.19 -15.90 -20.90
CA VAL A 473 -19.58 -16.88 -19.98
C VAL A 473 -19.41 -18.21 -20.73
N VAL A 474 -18.17 -18.69 -20.85
CA VAL A 474 -17.81 -19.93 -21.55
C VAL A 474 -17.85 -21.13 -20.61
N SER A 475 -17.50 -20.95 -19.34
CA SER A 475 -17.61 -21.98 -18.29
C SER A 475 -17.88 -21.36 -16.92
N GLY A 476 -18.51 -22.10 -16.01
CA GLY A 476 -18.92 -21.57 -14.71
C GLY A 476 -20.15 -20.65 -14.79
N SER A 477 -20.19 -19.63 -13.94
CA SER A 477 -21.20 -18.56 -13.95
C SER A 477 -20.63 -17.27 -13.34
N ALA A 478 -21.19 -16.12 -13.73
CA ALA A 478 -20.82 -14.81 -13.20
C ALA A 478 -22.05 -13.91 -13.05
N ALA A 479 -22.02 -13.03 -12.03
CA ALA A 479 -22.97 -11.94 -11.85
C ALA A 479 -22.29 -10.62 -12.25
N LEU A 480 -23.06 -9.74 -12.89
CA LEU A 480 -22.62 -8.41 -13.32
C LEU A 480 -23.24 -7.36 -12.41
N TYR A 481 -22.43 -6.44 -11.90
CA TYR A 481 -22.82 -5.41 -10.94
C TYR A 481 -22.37 -4.02 -11.41
N ALA A 482 -23.19 -3.00 -11.22
CA ALA A 482 -22.82 -1.62 -11.55
C ALA A 482 -23.34 -0.59 -10.53
N GLY A 483 -22.56 0.48 -10.38
CA GLY A 483 -22.80 1.65 -9.53
C GLY A 483 -21.56 2.53 -9.52
N THR A 484 -21.56 3.66 -8.81
CA THR A 484 -20.36 4.51 -8.73
C THR A 484 -19.27 3.88 -7.83
N PRO A 485 -17.97 4.22 -7.98
CA PRO A 485 -16.89 3.69 -7.15
C PRO A 485 -17.06 3.91 -5.63
N THR A 486 -17.86 4.91 -5.25
CA THR A 486 -18.24 5.24 -3.87
C THR A 486 -19.72 4.95 -3.54
N GLY A 487 -20.50 4.41 -4.49
CA GLY A 487 -21.94 4.15 -4.39
C GLY A 487 -22.35 2.68 -4.43
N SER A 488 -23.52 2.36 -3.89
CA SER A 488 -24.02 0.97 -3.82
C SER A 488 -24.19 0.37 -5.22
N HIS A 489 -23.57 -0.77 -5.50
CA HIS A 489 -23.79 -1.47 -6.77
C HIS A 489 -25.14 -2.21 -6.76
N ARG A 490 -25.86 -2.11 -7.88
CA ARG A 490 -26.98 -2.99 -8.23
C ARG A 490 -26.47 -4.15 -9.06
N GLN A 491 -27.10 -5.32 -8.97
CA GLN A 491 -26.89 -6.36 -9.98
C GLN A 491 -27.56 -5.92 -11.29
N VAL A 492 -26.82 -5.90 -12.39
CA VAL A 492 -27.30 -5.56 -13.74
C VAL A 492 -27.44 -6.78 -14.65
N GLY A 493 -26.82 -7.90 -14.30
CA GLY A 493 -26.95 -9.14 -15.07
C GLY A 493 -26.42 -10.39 -14.36
N GLN A 494 -26.62 -11.54 -15.01
CA GLN A 494 -26.04 -12.81 -14.65
C GLN A 494 -25.94 -13.70 -15.90
N ALA A 495 -24.89 -14.50 -16.01
CA ALA A 495 -24.74 -15.51 -17.05
C ALA A 495 -24.07 -16.79 -16.54
N SER A 496 -24.45 -17.90 -17.13
CA SER A 496 -23.89 -19.25 -16.96
C SER A 496 -23.15 -19.67 -18.22
N ALA A 497 -22.43 -20.79 -18.18
CA ALA A 497 -21.75 -21.37 -19.34
C ALA A 497 -22.66 -21.48 -20.59
N GLY A 498 -22.34 -20.73 -21.64
CA GLY A 498 -23.09 -20.62 -22.88
C GLY A 498 -23.99 -19.38 -23.01
N GLU A 499 -24.09 -18.54 -21.97
CA GLU A 499 -24.94 -17.33 -21.94
C GLU A 499 -24.12 -16.04 -22.11
N SER A 500 -24.73 -15.03 -22.72
CA SER A 500 -24.13 -13.71 -22.98
C SER A 500 -24.96 -12.59 -22.35
N VAL A 501 -24.30 -11.60 -21.76
CA VAL A 501 -24.91 -10.35 -21.30
C VAL A 501 -24.30 -9.19 -22.06
N THR A 502 -25.12 -8.47 -22.82
CA THR A 502 -24.76 -7.14 -23.35
C THR A 502 -24.99 -6.10 -22.25
N ILE A 503 -24.05 -5.17 -22.12
CA ILE A 503 -24.01 -4.17 -21.07
C ILE A 503 -24.51 -2.86 -21.67
N ASP A 504 -25.71 -2.42 -21.27
CA ASP A 504 -26.33 -1.19 -21.78
C ASP A 504 -26.93 -0.36 -20.64
N GLY A 505 -26.93 0.96 -20.81
CA GLY A 505 -27.62 1.89 -19.91
C GLY A 505 -26.96 2.09 -18.55
N LEU A 506 -25.64 1.89 -18.45
CA LEU A 506 -24.86 2.39 -17.32
C LEU A 506 -24.72 3.91 -17.41
N ALA A 507 -24.90 4.61 -16.30
CA ALA A 507 -24.78 6.07 -16.26
C ALA A 507 -23.32 6.52 -16.21
N ALA A 508 -23.03 7.75 -16.65
CA ALA A 508 -21.69 8.31 -16.59
C ALA A 508 -21.14 8.32 -15.15
N GLY A 509 -19.88 7.90 -14.98
CA GLY A 509 -19.25 7.72 -13.67
C GLY A 509 -19.72 6.49 -12.87
N GLU A 510 -20.53 5.60 -13.45
CA GLU A 510 -20.69 4.24 -12.94
C GLU A 510 -19.53 3.33 -13.40
N VAL A 511 -19.26 2.29 -12.64
CA VAL A 511 -18.32 1.23 -12.98
C VAL A 511 -19.00 -0.14 -12.93
N LEU A 512 -18.64 -1.02 -13.87
CA LEU A 512 -19.06 -2.41 -13.95
C LEU A 512 -18.03 -3.33 -13.30
N SER A 513 -18.46 -4.24 -12.41
CA SER A 513 -17.71 -5.46 -12.08
C SER A 513 -18.45 -6.71 -12.56
N VAL A 514 -17.68 -7.74 -12.93
CA VAL A 514 -18.20 -9.06 -13.33
C VAL A 514 -17.51 -10.10 -12.46
N GLN A 515 -18.27 -10.78 -11.59
CA GLN A 515 -17.68 -11.58 -10.50
C GLN A 515 -18.53 -12.79 -10.07
N ASN A 516 -17.88 -13.70 -9.35
CA ASN A 516 -18.45 -14.85 -8.67
C ASN A 516 -17.69 -15.08 -7.36
N ASP A 517 -18.39 -14.96 -6.23
CA ASP A 517 -17.76 -14.89 -4.90
C ASP A 517 -17.24 -16.26 -4.40
N GLY A 518 -17.36 -17.35 -5.18
CA GLY A 518 -16.96 -18.70 -4.74
C GLY A 518 -16.50 -19.67 -5.82
N SER A 519 -16.48 -19.32 -7.10
CA SER A 519 -15.99 -20.21 -8.17
C SER A 519 -15.43 -19.44 -9.37
N ALA A 520 -14.33 -19.95 -9.93
CA ALA A 520 -13.78 -19.42 -11.17
C ALA A 520 -14.71 -19.70 -12.36
N PHE A 521 -14.71 -18.79 -13.33
CA PHE A 521 -15.46 -18.88 -14.58
C PHE A 521 -14.54 -18.51 -15.75
N ALA A 522 -14.82 -19.01 -16.95
CA ALA A 522 -14.18 -18.49 -18.17
C ALA A 522 -15.16 -17.58 -18.90
N TYR A 523 -14.66 -16.49 -19.48
CA TYR A 523 -15.47 -15.51 -20.20
C TYR A 523 -14.81 -15.11 -21.53
N VAL A 524 -15.62 -14.64 -22.47
CA VAL A 524 -15.19 -13.89 -23.65
C VAL A 524 -15.83 -12.52 -23.54
N HIS A 525 -14.99 -11.50 -23.44
CA HIS A 525 -15.39 -10.11 -23.62
C HIS A 525 -15.26 -9.77 -25.11
N THR A 526 -16.32 -9.19 -25.66
CA THR A 526 -16.35 -8.62 -27.01
C THR A 526 -16.73 -7.16 -26.87
N SER A 527 -15.83 -6.27 -27.31
CA SER A 527 -16.09 -4.85 -27.34
C SER A 527 -17.25 -4.51 -28.26
N GLY A 528 -18.13 -3.59 -27.86
CA GLY A 528 -19.21 -3.10 -28.71
C GLY A 528 -18.68 -2.45 -29.99
N GLU A 529 -19.35 -2.69 -31.12
CA GLU A 529 -19.17 -1.81 -32.28
C GLU A 529 -19.87 -0.48 -31.95
N PRO A 530 -19.18 0.69 -32.01
CA PRO A 530 -19.72 1.95 -31.54
C PRO A 530 -20.99 2.30 -32.33
N THR A 531 -22.14 2.16 -31.68
CA THR A 531 -23.44 2.28 -32.33
C THR A 531 -23.73 3.76 -32.59
N GLU A 532 -23.33 4.24 -33.77
CA GLU A 532 -23.59 5.61 -34.22
C GLU A 532 -25.09 5.93 -34.04
N PRO A 533 -25.44 6.98 -33.25
CA PRO A 533 -26.81 7.17 -32.80
C PRO A 533 -27.71 7.45 -34.00
N THR A 534 -28.56 6.46 -34.33
CA THR A 534 -29.42 6.50 -35.52
C THR A 534 -30.34 7.73 -35.46
N PRO A 535 -30.17 8.71 -36.37
CA PRO A 535 -30.86 9.99 -36.24
C PRO A 535 -32.34 9.88 -36.62
N GLU A 536 -33.23 10.41 -35.78
CA GLU A 536 -34.63 10.57 -36.14
C GLU A 536 -34.80 11.52 -37.35
N PRO A 537 -35.66 11.19 -38.33
CA PRO A 537 -35.75 11.92 -39.59
C PRO A 537 -36.51 13.25 -39.46
N THR A 538 -35.78 14.30 -39.09
CA THR A 538 -36.28 15.70 -39.05
C THR A 538 -35.33 16.65 -39.80
N PRO A 539 -35.75 17.85 -40.23
CA PRO A 539 -35.59 18.19 -41.64
C PRO A 539 -34.35 19.02 -41.97
N THR A 540 -33.93 18.93 -43.24
CA THR A 540 -32.84 19.68 -43.87
C THR A 540 -32.71 21.12 -43.38
N SER A 541 -31.69 21.35 -42.56
CA SER A 541 -31.08 22.66 -42.32
C SER A 541 -29.58 22.53 -42.62
N GLU A 542 -29.03 23.53 -43.29
CA GLU A 542 -27.66 23.48 -43.84
C GLU A 542 -26.63 23.54 -42.69
N PRO A 543 -25.58 22.69 -42.67
CA PRO A 543 -24.62 22.67 -41.57
C PRO A 543 -23.76 23.93 -41.57
N THR A 544 -24.09 24.85 -40.68
CA THR A 544 -23.12 25.83 -40.18
C THR A 544 -22.14 25.04 -39.30
N PRO A 545 -20.81 25.19 -39.46
CA PRO A 545 -19.86 24.40 -38.68
C PRO A 545 -19.83 24.87 -37.22
N ASP A 546 -20.30 24.03 -36.31
CA ASP A 546 -20.04 24.20 -34.88
C ASP A 546 -18.55 23.90 -34.57
N PRO A 547 -17.93 24.64 -33.64
CA PRO A 547 -16.48 24.56 -33.42
C PRO A 547 -16.06 23.35 -32.60
N THR A 548 -15.05 22.64 -33.07
CA THR A 548 -14.21 21.72 -32.27
C THR A 548 -13.64 22.48 -31.05
N PRO A 549 -13.51 21.88 -29.85
CA PRO A 549 -13.08 22.59 -28.63
C PRO A 549 -11.67 23.17 -28.78
N THR A 550 -11.60 24.43 -29.21
CA THR A 550 -10.35 25.16 -29.40
C THR A 550 -9.86 25.68 -28.06
N THR A 551 -8.73 25.12 -27.60
CA THR A 551 -7.79 25.79 -26.71
C THR A 551 -7.70 27.28 -27.07
N PRO A 552 -7.84 28.22 -26.12
CA PRO A 552 -7.77 29.65 -26.44
C PRO A 552 -6.46 29.98 -27.16
N PRO A 553 -6.46 30.86 -28.18
CA PRO A 553 -5.29 31.05 -29.05
C PRO A 553 -4.06 31.60 -28.34
N ASP A 554 -4.24 32.21 -27.16
CA ASP A 554 -3.20 32.75 -26.29
C ASP A 554 -2.95 31.88 -25.05
N ALA A 555 -3.55 30.69 -24.94
CA ALA A 555 -3.38 29.79 -23.79
C ALA A 555 -2.07 28.98 -23.86
N VAL A 556 -1.43 28.80 -22.71
CA VAL A 556 -0.24 27.95 -22.54
C VAL A 556 -0.69 26.57 -22.08
N VAL A 557 -0.38 25.53 -22.87
CA VAL A 557 -0.57 24.14 -22.43
C VAL A 557 0.56 23.74 -21.49
N MET A 558 0.21 23.26 -20.29
CA MET A 558 1.13 22.75 -19.29
C MET A 558 0.73 21.33 -18.89
N GLN A 559 1.73 20.46 -18.71
CA GLN A 559 1.56 19.15 -18.07
C GLN A 559 2.05 19.22 -16.62
N SER A 560 1.39 18.48 -15.75
CA SER A 560 1.80 18.30 -14.36
C SER A 560 3.15 17.58 -14.27
N THR A 561 4.04 18.03 -13.40
CA THR A 561 5.23 17.27 -13.00
C THR A 561 4.86 16.33 -11.87
N LEU A 562 5.31 15.06 -11.93
CA LEU A 562 5.17 14.14 -10.79
C LEU A 562 6.07 14.60 -9.63
N ALA A 563 5.44 14.84 -8.49
CA ALA A 563 5.97 15.52 -7.32
C ALA A 563 5.89 14.64 -6.06
N LEU A 564 6.71 14.99 -5.07
CA LEU A 564 6.72 14.47 -3.71
C LEU A 564 6.48 15.61 -2.72
N TRP A 565 5.55 15.40 -1.78
CA TRP A 565 5.09 16.41 -0.83
C TRP A 565 5.68 16.22 0.58
N HIS A 566 6.85 16.81 0.80
CA HIS A 566 7.64 16.65 2.03
C HIS A 566 7.14 17.55 3.16
N CYS A 567 6.95 17.00 4.37
CA CYS A 567 6.63 17.76 5.57
C CYS A 567 7.88 18.53 6.06
N THR A 568 7.82 19.86 6.14
CA THR A 568 9.01 20.67 6.48
C THR A 568 9.26 20.79 7.97
N ALA A 569 10.21 19.99 8.46
CA ALA A 569 11.09 20.30 9.59
C ALA A 569 10.39 20.80 10.88
N PHE A 570 9.31 20.14 11.31
CA PHE A 570 8.71 20.35 12.63
C PHE A 570 8.59 19.05 13.43
N ALA A 571 8.75 19.16 14.76
CA ALA A 571 8.57 18.06 15.70
C ALA A 571 7.09 17.63 15.76
N GLY A 572 6.72 16.71 14.88
CA GLY A 572 5.33 16.29 14.64
C GLY A 572 5.07 15.69 13.26
N CYS A 573 5.97 15.91 12.28
CA CYS A 573 5.87 15.24 10.96
C CYS A 573 5.96 13.70 11.03
N GLU A 574 6.48 13.14 12.13
CA GLU A 574 6.86 11.72 12.29
C GLU A 574 5.68 10.75 12.45
N ASN A 575 4.47 11.23 12.77
CA ASN A 575 3.44 10.38 13.40
C ASN A 575 2.33 9.87 12.48
N ASP A 576 1.94 10.60 11.43
CA ASP A 576 0.79 10.23 10.56
C ASP A 576 0.96 10.62 9.06
N TRP A 577 1.98 11.42 8.71
CA TRP A 577 2.03 12.11 7.40
C TRP A 577 3.27 11.76 6.58
N ALA A 578 3.28 10.56 6.00
CA ALA A 578 4.27 10.18 5.00
C ALA A 578 4.31 11.18 3.82
N PRO A 579 5.46 11.35 3.12
CA PRO A 579 5.48 12.07 1.86
C PRO A 579 4.60 11.32 0.85
N TRP A 580 3.59 12.01 0.32
CA TRP A 580 2.72 11.49 -0.73
C TRP A 580 3.16 12.03 -2.09
N SER A 581 2.74 11.36 -3.17
CA SER A 581 3.07 11.73 -4.54
C SER A 581 1.83 11.99 -5.40
N GLY A 582 1.93 13.01 -6.24
CA GLY A 582 0.87 13.50 -7.11
C GLY A 582 1.45 14.32 -8.27
N GLY A 583 0.64 14.68 -9.24
CA GLY A 583 1.02 15.64 -10.27
C GLY A 583 0.80 17.08 -9.80
N ALA A 584 1.71 18.01 -10.10
CA ALA A 584 1.52 19.45 -9.84
C ALA A 584 2.03 20.32 -11.00
N VAL A 585 1.36 21.46 -11.26
CA VAL A 585 1.89 22.49 -12.17
C VAL A 585 2.99 23.27 -11.45
N SER A 586 4.24 23.16 -11.90
CA SER A 586 5.35 23.94 -11.35
C SER A 586 5.69 25.14 -12.23
N TRP A 587 5.96 26.27 -11.60
CA TRP A 587 6.30 27.54 -12.24
C TRP A 587 7.78 27.90 -12.06
N PRO A 588 8.29 28.98 -12.69
CA PRO A 588 9.61 29.50 -12.40
C PRO A 588 9.74 30.03 -10.96
N SER A 589 10.90 29.82 -10.34
CA SER A 589 11.21 30.20 -8.95
C SER A 589 11.18 31.70 -8.62
N TRP A 590 10.99 32.55 -9.62
CA TRP A 590 10.79 34.00 -9.44
C TRP A 590 9.31 34.40 -9.35
N ALA A 591 8.38 33.48 -9.65
CA ALA A 591 6.93 33.73 -9.69
C ALA A 591 6.09 32.83 -8.78
N ALA A 592 6.63 31.75 -8.25
CA ALA A 592 5.92 30.86 -7.32
C ALA A 592 6.85 30.42 -6.18
N TYR A 593 6.24 30.00 -5.08
CA TYR A 593 6.95 29.58 -3.87
C TYR A 593 7.18 28.06 -3.87
N PRO A 594 8.28 27.58 -3.25
CA PRO A 594 8.52 26.15 -3.06
C PRO A 594 7.81 25.58 -1.81
N ASN A 595 7.08 26.42 -1.07
CA ASN A 595 6.32 26.06 0.13
C ASN A 595 5.06 26.94 0.31
N ASN A 596 4.17 26.49 1.19
CA ASN A 596 2.88 27.15 1.52
C ASN A 596 2.94 28.11 2.74
N ASP A 597 4.13 28.33 3.33
CA ASP A 597 4.38 29.08 4.59
C ASP A 597 3.62 28.58 5.84
N ARG A 598 2.89 27.47 5.77
CA ARG A 598 2.17 26.90 6.92
C ARG A 598 3.15 26.40 7.98
N GLN A 599 2.67 26.25 9.21
CA GLN A 599 3.46 25.75 10.34
C GLN A 599 3.04 24.32 10.72
N GLY A 600 3.90 23.61 11.46
CA GLY A 600 3.60 22.25 11.95
C GLY A 600 3.47 21.21 10.83
N SER A 601 2.56 20.26 10.97
CA SER A 601 2.34 19.16 10.02
C SER A 601 1.89 19.58 8.62
N ASN A 602 1.39 20.82 8.48
CA ASN A 602 0.82 21.33 7.24
C ASN A 602 1.84 22.15 6.44
N ALA A 603 3.02 22.41 7.02
CA ALA A 603 4.18 22.95 6.33
C ALA A 603 4.67 21.95 5.28
N ARG A 604 4.70 22.33 4.00
CA ARG A 604 5.10 21.45 2.90
C ARG A 604 6.10 22.08 1.95
N THR A 605 7.09 21.31 1.53
CA THR A 605 7.94 21.58 0.34
C THR A 605 7.73 20.52 -0.73
N VAL A 606 8.09 20.88 -1.95
CA VAL A 606 7.75 20.12 -3.15
C VAL A 606 9.00 19.83 -3.96
N GLU A 607 9.23 18.57 -4.29
CA GLU A 607 10.35 18.15 -5.12
C GLU A 607 9.84 17.19 -6.22
N SER A 608 10.51 17.14 -7.36
CA SER A 608 10.25 16.11 -8.38
C SER A 608 10.69 14.74 -7.88
N LEU A 609 10.31 13.66 -8.60
CA LEU A 609 10.83 12.31 -8.31
C LEU A 609 12.36 12.21 -8.43
N ASP A 610 13.02 13.15 -9.12
CA ASP A 610 14.47 13.27 -9.24
C ASP A 610 15.12 14.19 -8.18
N GLY A 611 14.33 14.79 -7.28
CA GLY A 611 14.79 15.67 -6.20
C GLY A 611 15.03 17.13 -6.63
N GLU A 612 14.44 17.59 -7.74
CA GLU A 612 14.49 19.02 -8.12
C GLU A 612 13.35 19.78 -7.42
N THR A 613 13.66 20.86 -6.69
CA THR A 613 12.64 21.69 -6.02
C THR A 613 11.65 22.28 -7.02
N LEU A 614 10.37 21.98 -6.81
CA LEU A 614 9.25 22.51 -7.60
C LEU A 614 8.65 23.75 -6.92
N TYR A 615 7.98 24.57 -7.71
CA TYR A 615 7.36 25.82 -7.26
C TYR A 615 5.90 25.87 -7.75
N PRO A 616 4.99 25.07 -7.17
CA PRO A 616 3.58 25.01 -7.59
C PRO A 616 2.68 26.04 -6.89
N TYR A 617 3.14 26.61 -5.77
CA TYR A 617 2.40 27.58 -4.99
C TYR A 617 2.49 28.97 -5.64
N MET A 618 1.50 29.31 -6.47
CA MET A 618 1.36 30.65 -7.07
C MET A 618 1.00 31.67 -5.99
N GLY A 619 1.31 32.95 -6.21
CA GLY A 619 0.87 34.06 -5.37
C GLY A 619 -0.33 34.81 -5.97
N GLU A 620 -0.63 36.01 -5.47
CA GLU A 620 -1.76 36.89 -5.86
C GLU A 620 -1.99 37.01 -7.39
N TRP A 621 -0.95 36.90 -8.22
CA TRP A 621 -1.08 36.98 -9.68
C TRP A 621 -1.89 35.85 -10.31
N ALA A 622 -2.17 34.78 -9.57
CA ALA A 622 -3.07 33.71 -10.00
C ALA A 622 -4.54 34.12 -10.01
N ASP A 623 -4.93 35.25 -9.40
CA ASP A 623 -6.30 35.76 -9.51
C ASP A 623 -6.67 36.04 -10.98
N GLY A 624 -7.81 35.52 -11.43
CA GLY A 624 -8.21 35.58 -12.83
C GLY A 624 -7.49 34.61 -13.78
N CYS A 625 -6.67 33.67 -13.29
CA CYS A 625 -6.17 32.56 -14.10
C CYS A 625 -7.34 31.70 -14.62
N GLU A 626 -7.42 31.52 -15.93
CA GLU A 626 -8.37 30.61 -16.56
C GLU A 626 -7.71 29.25 -16.83
N ILE A 627 -8.34 28.19 -16.33
CA ILE A 627 -7.91 26.80 -16.49
C ILE A 627 -8.93 26.09 -17.40
N LEU A 628 -8.44 25.35 -18.39
CA LEU A 628 -9.21 24.37 -19.15
C LEU A 628 -8.51 23.02 -19.01
N VAL A 629 -9.19 22.02 -18.43
CA VAL A 629 -8.63 20.67 -18.27
C VAL A 629 -8.69 19.94 -19.61
N LEU A 630 -7.55 19.43 -20.09
CA LEU A 630 -7.46 18.67 -21.33
C LEU A 630 -7.42 17.16 -21.08
N GLU A 631 -6.67 16.72 -20.06
CA GLU A 631 -6.44 15.31 -19.73
C GLU A 631 -6.23 15.15 -18.22
N GLY A 632 -6.72 14.06 -17.61
CA GLY A 632 -6.60 13.79 -16.17
C GLY A 632 -7.56 14.63 -15.30
N ASP A 633 -7.78 14.18 -14.05
CA ASP A 633 -8.53 14.97 -13.06
C ASP A 633 -7.60 15.95 -12.34
N VAL A 634 -8.13 17.13 -12.03
CA VAL A 634 -7.40 18.28 -11.50
C VAL A 634 -8.05 18.77 -10.22
N LEU A 635 -7.23 19.06 -9.22
CA LEU A 635 -7.58 19.74 -7.98
C LEU A 635 -6.95 21.13 -7.99
N VAL A 636 -7.79 22.16 -8.03
CA VAL A 636 -7.38 23.55 -7.79
C VAL A 636 -7.52 23.83 -6.30
N ILE A 637 -6.52 24.47 -5.70
CA ILE A 637 -6.54 24.88 -4.28
C ILE A 637 -6.23 26.37 -4.18
N GLU A 638 -7.01 27.09 -3.37
CA GLU A 638 -6.93 28.54 -3.15
C GLU A 638 -6.87 28.78 -1.63
N TRP A 639 -5.93 29.60 -1.12
CA TRP A 639 -5.72 29.73 0.33
C TRP A 639 -5.11 31.08 0.78
N GLU A 640 -5.23 31.37 2.09
CA GLU A 640 -4.51 32.45 2.78
C GLU A 640 -3.17 31.90 3.32
N ARG A 641 -2.04 32.39 2.77
CA ARG A 641 -0.68 31.91 3.03
C ARG A 641 -0.30 31.99 4.50
N GLY A 642 0.33 30.93 4.99
CA GLY A 642 0.62 30.76 6.42
C GLY A 642 -0.55 30.29 7.29
N THR A 643 -1.77 30.16 6.75
CA THR A 643 -2.93 29.62 7.48
C THR A 643 -3.35 28.24 7.00
N ASP A 644 -4.15 27.55 7.83
CA ASP A 644 -4.82 26.30 7.51
C ASP A 644 -6.24 26.51 6.92
N VAL A 645 -6.53 27.67 6.32
CA VAL A 645 -7.79 27.95 5.63
C VAL A 645 -7.57 27.86 4.12
N TRP A 646 -8.31 26.98 3.44
CA TRP A 646 -8.30 26.87 1.98
C TRP A 646 -9.66 26.48 1.43
N ARG A 647 -9.87 26.76 0.15
CA ARG A 647 -10.91 26.19 -0.71
C ARG A 647 -10.27 25.21 -1.68
N SER A 648 -11.06 24.29 -2.21
CA SER A 648 -10.63 23.45 -3.33
C SER A 648 -11.76 23.18 -4.32
N THR A 649 -11.40 23.09 -5.59
CA THR A 649 -12.29 22.81 -6.71
C THR A 649 -11.76 21.62 -7.50
N TYR A 650 -12.56 20.56 -7.62
CA TYR A 650 -12.27 19.41 -8.46
C TYR A 650 -12.78 19.67 -9.88
N LEU A 651 -11.99 19.33 -10.88
CA LEU A 651 -12.25 19.54 -12.31
C LEU A 651 -11.85 18.28 -13.09
N SER A 652 -12.66 17.87 -14.07
CA SER A 652 -12.41 16.73 -14.95
C SER A 652 -12.18 17.18 -16.40
N PRO A 653 -11.68 16.31 -17.31
CA PRO A 653 -11.38 16.69 -18.69
C PRO A 653 -12.56 17.35 -19.43
N GLY A 654 -12.32 18.56 -19.95
CA GLY A 654 -13.32 19.42 -20.57
C GLY A 654 -13.86 20.53 -19.66
N ASP A 655 -13.68 20.45 -18.34
CA ASP A 655 -14.09 21.51 -17.42
C ASP A 655 -13.21 22.76 -17.57
N SER A 656 -13.84 23.92 -17.35
CA SER A 656 -13.19 25.22 -17.31
C SER A 656 -13.43 25.91 -15.97
N TYR A 657 -12.39 26.52 -15.41
CA TYR A 657 -12.41 27.20 -14.13
C TYR A 657 -11.68 28.53 -14.21
N THR A 658 -12.06 29.49 -13.36
CA THR A 658 -11.30 30.72 -13.15
C THR A 658 -10.96 30.80 -11.68
N ILE A 659 -9.68 30.94 -11.37
CA ILE A 659 -9.22 31.20 -10.00
C ILE A 659 -9.76 32.57 -9.57
N ASP A 660 -10.48 32.61 -8.44
CA ASP A 660 -11.19 33.79 -7.91
C ASP A 660 -10.78 33.97 -6.45
N LEU A 661 -9.67 34.67 -6.19
CA LEU A 661 -9.09 34.79 -4.86
C LEU A 661 -9.97 35.68 -3.96
N GLN A 662 -10.55 35.08 -2.93
CA GLN A 662 -11.46 35.77 -2.02
C GLN A 662 -10.68 36.72 -1.09
N PRO A 663 -11.32 37.76 -0.50
CA PRO A 663 -10.63 38.73 0.36
C PRO A 663 -9.92 38.10 1.57
N GLY A 664 -8.61 37.91 1.45
CA GLY A 664 -7.73 37.25 2.42
C GLY A 664 -6.87 36.14 1.80
N GLU A 665 -7.32 35.52 0.70
CA GLU A 665 -6.55 34.53 -0.05
C GLU A 665 -5.52 35.24 -0.95
N ASP A 666 -4.27 34.76 -0.91
CA ASP A 666 -3.12 35.34 -1.61
C ASP A 666 -2.27 34.29 -2.35
N GLY A 667 -2.72 33.02 -2.38
CA GLY A 667 -2.08 31.95 -3.10
C GLY A 667 -3.05 30.94 -3.73
N ALA A 668 -2.63 30.35 -4.85
CA ALA A 668 -3.34 29.27 -5.53
C ALA A 668 -2.40 28.22 -6.13
N MET A 669 -2.92 27.02 -6.38
CA MET A 669 -2.18 25.84 -6.80
C MET A 669 -3.04 24.92 -7.68
N ILE A 670 -2.40 24.15 -8.56
CA ILE A 670 -3.05 23.19 -9.45
C ILE A 670 -2.31 21.85 -9.30
N GLU A 671 -2.99 20.83 -8.76
CA GLU A 671 -2.44 19.48 -8.51
C GLU A 671 -3.43 18.35 -8.86
N THR A 672 -3.04 17.09 -8.63
CA THR A 672 -3.90 15.91 -8.76
C THR A 672 -4.70 15.64 -7.48
N PRO A 673 -5.95 15.17 -7.56
CA PRO A 673 -6.69 14.69 -6.39
C PRO A 673 -6.11 13.36 -5.86
N ASP A 674 -5.39 13.44 -4.75
CA ASP A 674 -4.99 12.35 -3.83
C ASP A 674 -4.37 11.07 -4.45
N THR A 675 -3.83 11.17 -5.68
CA THR A 675 -3.30 10.01 -6.43
C THR A 675 -2.02 10.37 -7.21
N PRO A 676 -1.08 9.43 -7.40
CA PRO A 676 0.15 9.64 -8.17
C PRO A 676 -0.11 9.56 -9.69
N THR A 677 -1.01 10.42 -10.17
CA THR A 677 -1.42 10.54 -11.57
C THR A 677 -0.75 11.76 -12.23
N SER A 678 -1.08 12.04 -13.50
CA SER A 678 -0.65 13.24 -14.20
C SER A 678 -1.77 13.80 -15.06
N PHE A 679 -1.81 15.12 -15.20
CA PHE A 679 -2.83 15.85 -15.97
C PHE A 679 -2.21 16.85 -16.96
N THR A 680 -3.02 17.26 -17.93
CA THR A 680 -2.71 18.30 -18.91
C THR A 680 -3.78 19.40 -18.81
N VAL A 681 -3.34 20.65 -18.64
CA VAL A 681 -4.22 21.84 -18.62
C VAL A 681 -3.79 22.85 -19.69
N ALA A 682 -4.74 23.57 -20.26
CA ALA A 682 -4.48 24.82 -20.97
C ALA A 682 -4.80 25.99 -20.04
N LEU A 683 -3.86 26.93 -19.91
CA LEU A 683 -3.96 28.09 -19.04
C LEU A 683 -4.02 29.37 -19.87
N SER A 684 -5.13 30.11 -19.80
CA SER A 684 -5.23 31.48 -20.33
C SER A 684 -5.30 32.52 -19.21
N SER A 685 -5.01 33.77 -19.54
CA SER A 685 -4.93 34.92 -18.62
C SER A 685 -3.83 34.85 -17.53
N CYS A 686 -3.35 33.65 -17.15
CA CYS A 686 -2.22 33.41 -16.27
C CYS A 686 -0.92 34.07 -16.78
N THR A 687 -0.53 35.19 -16.17
CA THR A 687 0.73 35.89 -16.49
C THR A 687 1.61 35.97 -15.24
N PRO A 688 2.58 35.04 -15.06
CA PRO A 688 3.41 34.97 -13.85
C PRO A 688 4.13 36.30 -13.55
N GLN A 689 3.94 36.82 -12.34
CA GLN A 689 4.58 38.06 -11.87
C GLN A 689 5.74 37.76 -10.90
N PRO A 690 6.76 38.63 -10.81
CA PRO A 690 7.76 38.55 -9.75
C PRO A 690 7.13 38.59 -8.36
N LEU A 691 7.53 37.67 -7.50
CA LEU A 691 7.15 37.66 -6.09
C LEU A 691 7.74 38.88 -5.33
N PRO A 692 7.05 39.38 -4.29
CA PRO A 692 7.45 40.56 -3.52
C PRO A 692 8.68 40.35 -2.60
#